data_AF-A0A7D5W0C8-F1
#
_entry.id   AF-A0A7D5W0C8-F1
#
_cell.length_a   1.000
_cell.length_b   1.000
_cell.length_c   1.000
_cell.angle_alpha   90.00
_cell.angle_beta   90.00
_cell.angle_gamma   90.00
#
_symmetry.space_group_name_H-M   'P 1'
#
loop_
_entity.id
_entity.type
_entity.pdbx_description
1 polymer ?
#
loop_
_entity_poly.entity_id
_entity_poly.type
_entity_poly.pdbx_seq_one_letter_code
_entity_poly.pdbx_strand_id
1 'polypeptide(L)'
;MTRSPLHRLIFGGLRRLLYLWVRSETINQSSMTLNLDRSRPVFYALPSPALTDLAVLDHECTKAGLPRPVLPVAVGPLQEPAAFFYLTPDPDWLGRQDKSGAPPTLERLVAAVSQHAEEDAQIIPVSVFWGQTPASESSPWKLLFADSWAVTGRLRRLLTVLILGRKTRVQFSAPIHLRELVQHNKGHERTVRMAQRLMRVHFRNLKTAVIGPDISHRRTLVKGLVHAPQVRQAIADEAQRENLPLAKAEAQALRYGNEIASDYTYTAIRFLEVVLSWFWNKIYDGIKVNHIEQVQGIAPGHEVIYVPCHRSHIDYLLLSYLLFRNGLTPPHVAAGINLNMPVVGNLLRRGGAFFMRRTFKGNPLYTAVFNEYLHTLYTKGFPVEYFVEGGRSRTGRMLQPRTGMLAITLRSFLRSSRTPIVFVPVYIGYERVLEGRTYLGELRGASKKKESVLDIFKVFGALKQRFGQVYVNFGEPIRLAGFLDQQQPGWREQDHGPQYRPDWLNATTARLGETVARHLNEAAAINPVNLVALALLSTSRLALDERALTRVLDLYLALLRQVPYSPHTTLPEGDGQALIEHVRSMNLVAEQKDALGRILYLDEGNAVLMTYYRNNVLHIFALPALLASFFLSSSRMSRQLLGQYVHALYPYLQAELFLRWTPEQLDEVIDQWLVALVEQGLLRQDNDLYVRPAPSSRQFVLLTLLARTITQTLQRFYMATSLLINSGQNSLSAEALEDLCVMMAQRLSILHGLNAPEFFDKTLFRHFIQTLLQQGVLHADAQGKLGYHDKLGELAEGVAKRVLSAELRLSIRQVALHRDDGLETSTL
;
A
#
# COMPACT_ATOMS: atom_id res chain seq x y z
N MET A 1 0.22 -3.59 50.97
CA MET A 1 0.73 -4.94 51.23
C MET A 1 2.23 -4.87 51.51
N THR A 2 2.66 -4.83 52.79
CA THR A 2 4.10 -4.86 53.15
C THR A 2 4.26 -5.00 54.67
N ARG A 3 4.17 -6.21 55.24
CA ARG A 3 4.73 -6.51 56.59
C ARG A 3 5.27 -7.94 56.79
N SER A 4 4.95 -8.89 55.91
CA SER A 4 5.37 -10.28 56.13
C SER A 4 6.76 -10.58 55.53
N PRO A 5 7.75 -11.01 56.32
CA PRO A 5 9.03 -11.52 55.81
C PRO A 5 8.85 -12.73 54.86
N LEU A 6 7.77 -13.50 55.04
CA LEU A 6 7.37 -14.59 54.15
C LEU A 6 7.07 -14.09 52.73
N HIS A 7 6.37 -12.95 52.60
CA HIS A 7 6.08 -12.37 51.27
C HIS A 7 7.33 -11.85 50.56
N ARG A 8 8.32 -11.34 51.29
CA ARG A 8 9.62 -10.94 50.71
C ARG A 8 10.41 -12.15 50.23
N LEU A 9 10.37 -13.26 50.98
CA LEU A 9 10.96 -14.54 50.58
C LEU A 9 10.25 -15.13 49.35
N ILE A 10 8.91 -15.13 49.32
CA ILE A 10 8.12 -15.59 48.18
C ILE A 10 8.38 -14.72 46.95
N PHE A 11 8.43 -13.39 47.08
CA PHE A 11 8.73 -12.50 45.96
C PHE A 11 10.18 -12.68 45.47
N GLY A 12 11.15 -12.82 46.38
CA GLY A 12 12.55 -13.11 46.04
C GLY A 12 12.72 -14.46 45.34
N GLY A 13 12.00 -15.49 45.79
CA GLY A 13 11.95 -16.81 45.17
C GLY A 13 11.27 -16.79 43.80
N LEU A 14 10.12 -16.13 43.68
CA LEU A 14 9.41 -15.91 42.41
C LEU A 14 10.29 -15.15 41.42
N ARG A 15 10.98 -14.09 41.87
CA ARG A 15 11.94 -13.33 41.04
C ARG A 15 13.04 -14.27 40.52
N ARG A 16 13.72 -15.02 41.40
CA ARG A 16 14.78 -15.95 41.00
C ARG A 16 14.27 -17.04 40.02
N LEU A 17 13.08 -17.57 40.26
CA LEU A 17 12.48 -18.62 39.43
C LEU A 17 12.03 -18.07 38.07
N LEU A 18 11.43 -16.87 38.04
CA LEU A 18 11.09 -16.18 36.80
C LEU A 18 12.33 -15.92 35.95
N TYR A 19 13.46 -15.53 36.54
CA TYR A 19 14.70 -15.22 35.81
C TYR A 19 15.45 -16.43 35.24
N LEU A 20 15.09 -17.66 35.63
CA LEU A 20 15.53 -18.85 34.90
C LEU A 20 14.93 -18.90 33.48
N TRP A 21 13.78 -18.24 33.27
CA TRP A 21 12.99 -18.35 32.05
C TRP A 21 12.72 -17.01 31.34
N VAL A 22 12.71 -15.90 32.06
CA VAL A 22 12.37 -14.56 31.54
C VAL A 22 13.63 -13.80 31.17
N ARG A 23 13.71 -13.34 29.92
CA ARG A 23 14.70 -12.36 29.47
C ARG A 23 13.95 -11.09 29.10
N SER A 24 14.34 -9.98 29.74
CA SER A 24 13.71 -8.68 29.53
C SER A 24 14.64 -7.66 28.89
N GLU A 25 14.08 -6.85 28.00
CA GLU A 25 14.76 -5.72 27.34
C GLU A 25 13.95 -4.44 27.54
N THR A 26 14.63 -3.32 27.75
CA THR A 26 14.00 -2.00 27.75
C THR A 26 13.89 -1.47 26.32
N ILE A 27 12.70 -0.99 25.94
CA ILE A 27 12.48 -0.42 24.59
C ILE A 27 13.25 0.90 24.40
N ASN A 28 13.57 1.60 25.49
CA ASN A 28 14.42 2.79 25.52
C ASN A 28 15.59 2.53 26.49
N GLN A 29 16.77 2.18 25.96
CA GLN A 29 17.91 1.74 26.79
C GLN A 29 18.63 2.86 27.56
N SER A 30 18.37 4.14 27.28
CA SER A 30 19.13 5.23 27.92
C SER A 30 18.30 5.90 29.03
N SER A 31 18.72 5.75 30.28
CA SER A 31 18.23 6.59 31.41
C SER A 31 18.40 8.10 31.16
N MET A 32 19.23 8.48 30.18
CA MET A 32 19.43 9.84 29.67
C MET A 32 18.22 10.41 28.88
N THR A 33 17.35 9.58 28.30
CA THR A 33 16.19 10.06 27.52
C THR A 33 14.92 10.31 28.34
N LEU A 34 14.89 9.88 29.62
CA LEU A 34 13.69 9.97 30.46
C LEU A 34 13.56 11.32 31.22
N ASN A 35 14.48 12.28 31.06
CA ASN A 35 14.50 13.56 31.79
C ASN A 35 14.18 13.42 33.30
N LEU A 36 14.70 12.36 33.92
CA LEU A 36 14.39 12.04 35.31
C LEU A 36 15.26 12.86 36.27
N ASP A 37 14.63 13.58 37.21
CA ASP A 37 15.35 14.21 38.31
C ASP A 37 15.70 13.17 39.37
N ARG A 38 16.98 12.76 39.44
CA ARG A 38 17.44 11.74 40.40
C ARG A 38 17.45 12.21 41.85
N SER A 39 17.31 13.51 42.10
CA SER A 39 17.27 14.07 43.45
C SER A 39 15.91 13.96 44.13
N ARG A 40 14.86 13.55 43.37
CA ARG A 40 13.48 13.49 43.83
C ARG A 40 12.98 12.05 43.97
N PRO A 41 12.02 11.79 44.88
CA PRO A 41 11.40 10.48 45.03
C PRO A 41 10.63 10.06 43.77
N VAL A 42 10.77 8.79 43.39
CA VAL A 42 10.18 8.20 42.17
C VAL A 42 9.20 7.11 42.56
N PHE A 43 8.02 7.11 41.93
CA PHE A 43 6.99 6.08 42.05
C PHE A 43 6.65 5.50 40.68
N TYR A 44 6.43 4.19 40.62
CA TYR A 44 6.04 3.49 39.38
C TYR A 44 4.56 3.14 39.38
N ALA A 45 3.83 3.61 38.37
CA ALA A 45 2.42 3.29 38.19
C ALA A 45 2.26 2.13 37.19
N LEU A 46 1.58 1.07 37.60
CA LEU A 46 1.28 -0.09 36.77
C LEU A 46 -0.24 -0.13 36.46
N PRO A 47 -0.65 -0.56 35.26
CA PRO A 47 -2.06 -0.50 34.84
C PRO A 47 -2.96 -1.50 35.59
N SER A 48 -2.43 -2.67 35.95
CA SER A 48 -3.18 -3.76 36.59
C SER A 48 -2.32 -4.57 37.55
N PRO A 49 -2.92 -5.16 38.60
CA PRO A 49 -2.18 -5.89 39.61
C PRO A 49 -1.58 -7.18 39.05
N ALA A 50 -0.26 -7.27 39.18
CA ALA A 50 0.56 -8.28 38.53
C ALA A 50 1.91 -8.44 39.21
N LEU A 51 2.08 -9.51 40.00
CA LEU A 51 3.35 -9.81 40.64
C LEU A 51 4.47 -10.09 39.62
N THR A 52 4.12 -10.67 38.47
CA THR A 52 5.06 -10.93 37.38
C THR A 52 5.58 -9.63 36.76
N ASP A 53 4.70 -8.66 36.52
CA ASP A 53 5.08 -7.38 35.90
C ASP A 53 5.93 -6.56 36.88
N LEU A 54 5.59 -6.60 38.17
CA LEU A 54 6.38 -5.97 39.23
C LEU A 54 7.77 -6.59 39.38
N ALA A 55 7.89 -7.92 39.27
CA ALA A 55 9.17 -8.61 39.34
C ALA A 55 10.08 -8.24 38.15
N VAL A 56 9.50 -8.13 36.95
CA VAL A 56 10.22 -7.69 35.75
C VAL A 56 10.64 -6.22 35.88
N LEU A 57 9.74 -5.35 36.35
CA LEU A 57 10.05 -3.95 36.60
C LEU A 57 11.19 -3.78 37.63
N ASP A 58 11.15 -4.49 38.76
CA ASP A 58 12.20 -4.41 39.79
C ASP A 58 13.60 -4.73 39.24
N HIS A 59 13.68 -5.71 38.35
CA HIS A 59 14.93 -6.08 37.70
C HIS A 59 15.38 -5.05 36.66
N GLU A 60 14.50 -4.59 35.78
CA GLU A 60 14.87 -3.57 34.79
C GLU A 60 15.26 -2.26 35.45
N CYS A 61 14.63 -1.87 36.56
CA CYS A 61 15.10 -0.75 37.37
C CYS A 61 16.51 -0.99 37.90
N THR A 62 16.80 -2.19 38.42
CA THR A 62 18.14 -2.55 38.91
C THR A 62 19.19 -2.49 37.79
N LYS A 63 18.86 -3.01 36.59
CA LYS A 63 19.73 -3.02 35.41
C LYS A 63 19.97 -1.62 34.85
N ALA A 64 18.96 -0.77 34.87
CA ALA A 64 19.02 0.63 34.40
C ALA A 64 19.58 1.61 35.44
N GLY A 65 19.91 1.15 36.66
CA GLY A 65 20.38 2.00 37.76
C GLY A 65 19.31 2.94 38.34
N LEU A 66 18.03 2.59 38.20
CA LEU A 66 16.89 3.33 38.73
C LEU A 66 16.49 2.83 40.14
N PRO A 67 15.83 3.68 40.97
CA PRO A 67 15.32 3.27 42.28
C PRO A 67 14.39 2.06 42.15
N ARG A 68 14.57 1.07 43.02
CA ARG A 68 13.79 -0.17 42.95
C ARG A 68 12.37 0.04 43.46
N PRO A 69 11.33 -0.43 42.74
CA PRO A 69 9.92 -0.22 43.10
C PRO A 69 9.55 -0.87 44.45
N VAL A 70 10.21 -1.96 44.84
CA VAL A 70 9.87 -2.72 46.06
C VAL A 70 10.57 -2.21 47.32
N LEU A 71 11.37 -1.16 47.22
CA LEU A 71 12.04 -0.53 48.35
C LEU A 71 11.21 0.64 48.91
N PRO A 72 11.37 0.96 50.20
CA PRO A 72 10.70 2.11 50.80
C PRO A 72 11.22 3.41 50.17
N VAL A 73 10.33 4.40 50.09
CA VAL A 73 10.62 5.74 49.54
C VAL A 73 9.98 6.79 50.43
N ALA A 74 10.73 7.86 50.70
CA ALA A 74 10.27 8.99 51.49
C ALA A 74 9.92 10.16 50.57
N VAL A 75 8.77 10.79 50.83
CA VAL A 75 8.35 12.08 50.26
C VAL A 75 8.08 12.97 51.46
N GLY A 76 9.10 13.72 51.89
CA GLY A 76 9.03 14.50 53.12
C GLY A 76 8.74 13.68 54.36
N PRO A 77 7.67 14.00 55.12
CA PRO A 77 7.28 13.22 56.29
C PRO A 77 6.58 11.89 55.92
N LEU A 78 6.13 11.72 54.67
CA LEU A 78 5.47 10.49 54.24
C LEU A 78 6.52 9.41 53.91
N GLN A 79 6.46 8.29 54.63
CA GLN A 79 7.19 7.07 54.25
C GLN A 79 6.25 6.05 53.62
N GLU A 80 6.43 5.81 52.33
CA GLU A 80 5.77 4.70 51.64
C GLU A 80 6.65 3.45 51.67
N PRO A 81 6.09 2.28 52.00
CA PRO A 81 6.87 1.05 52.12
C PRO A 81 7.30 0.47 50.77
N ALA A 82 6.73 0.97 49.67
CA ALA A 82 7.07 0.60 48.31
C ALA A 82 6.83 1.78 47.37
N ALA A 83 7.72 1.94 46.40
CA ALA A 83 7.68 2.97 45.37
C ALA A 83 6.81 2.57 44.15
N PHE A 84 5.71 1.84 44.33
CA PHE A 84 4.81 1.50 43.23
C PHE A 84 3.33 1.43 43.65
N PHE A 85 2.43 1.59 42.68
CA PHE A 85 1.01 1.34 42.86
C PHE A 85 0.33 0.87 41.57
N TYR A 86 -0.83 0.22 41.72
CA TYR A 86 -1.66 -0.21 40.60
C TYR A 86 -2.82 0.76 40.39
N LEU A 87 -3.15 1.08 39.14
CA LEU A 87 -4.24 1.99 38.79
C LEU A 87 -5.63 1.36 38.90
N THR A 88 -5.71 0.04 38.76
CA THR A 88 -6.93 -0.74 38.92
C THR A 88 -6.83 -1.59 40.18
N PRO A 89 -7.89 -1.64 41.01
CA PRO A 89 -7.88 -2.46 42.23
C PRO A 89 -7.83 -3.95 41.89
N ASP A 90 -7.31 -4.74 42.85
CA ASP A 90 -7.34 -6.20 42.77
C ASP A 90 -8.78 -6.71 42.68
N PRO A 91 -9.08 -7.66 41.78
CA PRO A 91 -10.36 -8.35 41.83
C PRO A 91 -10.43 -9.17 43.12
N ASP A 92 -11.57 -9.09 43.81
CA ASP A 92 -11.80 -9.86 45.01
C ASP A 92 -11.78 -11.37 44.72
N TRP A 93 -11.70 -12.24 45.74
CA TRP A 93 -11.64 -13.70 45.58
C TRP A 93 -12.76 -14.28 44.68
N LEU A 94 -13.93 -13.62 44.64
CA LEU A 94 -15.08 -13.94 43.78
C LEU A 94 -15.03 -13.31 42.37
N GLY A 95 -13.93 -12.66 41.99
CA GLY A 95 -13.77 -11.97 40.71
C GLY A 95 -14.58 -10.67 40.58
N ARG A 96 -15.17 -10.18 41.67
CA ARG A 96 -15.87 -8.88 41.70
C ARG A 96 -14.83 -7.76 41.65
N GLN A 97 -14.95 -6.89 40.66
CA GLN A 97 -14.18 -5.66 40.59
C GLN A 97 -14.89 -4.61 41.43
N ASP A 98 -14.26 -4.17 42.52
CA ASP A 98 -14.78 -3.04 43.25
C ASP A 98 -14.64 -1.79 42.39
N LYS A 99 -15.78 -1.14 42.11
CA LYS A 99 -15.82 0.02 41.23
C LYS A 99 -15.67 1.27 42.07
N SER A 100 -14.60 2.01 41.77
CA SER A 100 -14.35 3.41 42.11
C SER A 100 -13.56 3.67 43.39
N GLY A 101 -12.25 3.88 43.19
CA GLY A 101 -11.34 4.50 44.14
C GLY A 101 -10.06 4.89 43.42
N ALA A 102 -9.39 5.96 43.86
CA ALA A 102 -8.01 6.17 43.46
C ALA A 102 -7.10 5.20 44.23
N PRO A 103 -5.90 4.89 43.73
CA PRO A 103 -4.99 4.04 44.47
C PRO A 103 -4.67 4.71 45.82
N PRO A 104 -4.75 4.01 46.97
CA PRO A 104 -4.51 4.63 48.28
C PRO A 104 -3.14 5.29 48.41
N THR A 105 -2.13 4.74 47.72
CA THR A 105 -0.79 5.35 47.64
C THR A 105 -0.82 6.68 46.88
N LEU A 106 -1.59 6.79 45.78
CA LEU A 106 -1.73 8.05 45.05
C LEU A 106 -2.43 9.11 45.89
N GLU A 107 -3.46 8.74 46.64
CA GLU A 107 -4.16 9.64 47.57
C GLU A 107 -3.20 10.20 48.63
N ARG A 108 -2.42 9.34 49.29
CA ARG A 108 -1.44 9.76 50.29
C ARG A 108 -0.32 10.62 49.69
N LEU A 109 0.14 10.32 48.48
CA LEU A 109 1.16 11.12 47.79
C LEU A 109 0.66 12.53 47.46
N VAL A 110 -0.56 12.64 46.91
CA VAL A 110 -1.15 13.95 46.63
C VAL A 110 -1.35 14.73 47.93
N ALA A 111 -1.74 14.08 49.03
CA ALA A 111 -1.86 14.73 50.33
C ALA A 111 -0.52 15.29 50.83
N ALA A 112 0.55 14.48 50.80
CA ALA A 112 1.88 14.89 51.24
C ALA A 112 2.42 16.09 50.44
N VAL A 113 2.35 16.02 49.11
CA VAL A 113 2.80 17.11 48.22
C VAL A 113 1.92 18.36 48.33
N SER A 114 0.64 18.22 48.68
CA SER A 114 -0.25 19.37 48.91
C SER A 114 0.02 20.07 50.25
N GLN A 115 0.49 19.35 51.26
CA GLN A 115 0.81 19.89 52.58
C GLN A 115 2.21 20.52 52.64
N HIS A 116 3.14 20.04 51.81
CA HIS A 116 4.51 20.51 51.73
C HIS A 116 4.88 20.93 50.31
N ALA A 117 4.57 22.17 49.94
CA ALA A 117 4.70 22.68 48.57
C ALA A 117 6.14 22.71 48.01
N GLU A 118 7.15 22.58 48.87
CA GLU A 118 8.57 22.49 48.47
C GLU A 118 8.94 21.09 47.94
N GLU A 119 8.14 20.08 48.25
CA GLU A 119 8.40 18.69 47.87
C GLU A 119 7.76 18.34 46.53
N ASP A 120 8.42 17.47 45.75
CA ASP A 120 7.87 16.94 44.51
C ASP A 120 8.13 15.43 44.44
N ALA A 121 7.19 14.72 43.82
CA ALA A 121 7.27 13.29 43.58
C ALA A 121 7.01 13.00 42.11
N GLN A 122 7.87 12.17 41.51
CA GLN A 122 7.77 11.80 40.10
C GLN A 122 7.03 10.47 39.98
N ILE A 123 5.93 10.44 39.23
CA ILE A 123 5.24 9.21 38.88
C ILE A 123 5.62 8.80 37.47
N ILE A 124 6.18 7.59 37.31
CA ILE A 124 6.52 7.01 36.02
C ILE A 124 5.48 5.95 35.64
N PRO A 125 4.67 6.17 34.59
CA PRO A 125 3.83 5.12 34.02
C PRO A 125 4.68 4.04 33.36
N VAL A 126 4.52 2.79 33.80
CA VAL A 126 5.25 1.62 33.28
C VAL A 126 4.30 0.63 32.65
N SER A 127 4.61 0.21 31.41
CA SER A 127 3.93 -0.89 30.73
C SER A 127 4.89 -2.07 30.53
N VAL A 128 4.43 -3.28 30.89
CA VAL A 128 5.18 -4.53 30.66
C VAL A 128 4.49 -5.32 29.54
N PHE A 129 5.23 -5.61 28.48
CA PHE A 129 4.77 -6.32 27.30
C PHE A 129 5.40 -7.71 27.24
N TRP A 130 4.59 -8.76 27.34
CA TRP A 130 5.05 -10.15 27.23
C TRP A 130 4.97 -10.61 25.75
N GLY A 131 6.06 -11.13 25.17
CA GLY A 131 6.06 -11.75 23.83
C GLY A 131 6.34 -10.81 22.65
N GLN A 132 7.08 -9.72 22.85
CA GLN A 132 7.50 -8.82 21.76
C GLN A 132 9.01 -8.94 21.52
N THR A 133 9.44 -9.94 20.75
CA THR A 133 10.72 -9.87 20.04
C THR A 133 10.56 -10.39 18.61
N PRO A 134 10.89 -9.59 17.58
CA PRO A 134 10.95 -9.94 16.16
C PRO A 134 11.64 -11.26 15.78
N ALA A 135 12.56 -11.75 16.60
CA ALA A 135 13.44 -12.85 16.22
C ALA A 135 13.02 -14.17 16.88
N SER A 136 12.47 -15.08 16.07
CA SER A 136 12.19 -16.51 16.32
C SER A 136 11.26 -16.87 17.50
N GLU A 137 10.03 -17.30 17.23
CA GLU A 137 9.16 -18.03 18.18
C GLU A 137 8.87 -19.44 17.67
N SER A 138 8.74 -20.40 18.60
CA SER A 138 8.70 -21.84 18.33
C SER A 138 7.31 -22.44 18.08
N SER A 139 6.21 -21.67 18.12
CA SER A 139 4.93 -22.12 17.53
C SER A 139 3.91 -20.98 17.38
N PRO A 140 3.67 -20.48 16.16
CA PRO A 140 2.66 -19.45 15.89
C PRO A 140 1.26 -19.84 16.39
N TRP A 141 0.88 -21.12 16.28
CA TRP A 141 -0.45 -21.61 16.66
C TRP A 141 -0.82 -21.33 18.13
N LYS A 142 0.15 -21.31 19.04
CA LYS A 142 -0.10 -20.99 20.46
C LYS A 142 -0.62 -19.56 20.68
N LEU A 143 -0.25 -18.61 19.81
CA LEU A 143 -0.71 -17.22 19.88
C LEU A 143 -2.18 -17.04 19.48
N LEU A 144 -2.66 -17.82 18.49
CA LEU A 144 -4.07 -17.78 18.09
C LEU A 144 -5.00 -18.40 19.13
N PHE A 145 -4.55 -19.48 19.77
CA PHE A 145 -5.37 -20.25 20.72
C PHE A 145 -5.29 -19.72 22.16
N ALA A 146 -4.43 -18.72 22.44
CA ALA A 146 -4.30 -18.09 23.76
C ALA A 146 -5.57 -17.33 24.21
N ASP A 147 -6.44 -16.93 23.28
CA ASP A 147 -7.75 -16.34 23.58
C ASP A 147 -8.89 -17.35 23.66
N SER A 148 -8.73 -18.55 23.05
CA SER A 148 -9.79 -19.57 22.98
C SER A 148 -9.79 -20.53 24.17
N TRP A 149 -8.79 -20.50 25.04
CA TRP A 149 -8.82 -21.27 26.27
C TRP A 149 -9.72 -20.56 27.28
N ALA A 150 -10.92 -21.11 27.46
CA ALA A 150 -11.92 -20.72 28.44
C ALA A 150 -11.48 -20.98 29.90
N VAL A 151 -10.23 -20.65 30.24
CA VAL A 151 -9.65 -20.79 31.57
C VAL A 151 -9.39 -19.38 32.11
N THR A 152 -10.17 -19.01 33.13
CA THR A 152 -10.14 -17.70 33.77
C THR A 152 -8.95 -17.58 34.75
N GLY A 153 -8.30 -16.41 34.78
CA GLY A 153 -7.45 -15.98 35.90
C GLY A 153 -5.95 -16.32 35.85
N ARG A 154 -5.36 -16.62 37.02
CA ARG A 154 -3.90 -16.66 37.30
C ARG A 154 -3.15 -17.73 36.50
N LEU A 155 -3.82 -18.83 36.11
CA LEU A 155 -3.24 -19.92 35.32
C LEU A 155 -2.95 -19.51 33.87
N ARG A 156 -3.83 -18.72 33.24
CA ARG A 156 -3.57 -18.09 31.93
C ARG A 156 -2.28 -17.29 31.97
N ARG A 157 -2.05 -16.55 33.06
CA ARG A 157 -0.87 -15.69 33.22
C ARG A 157 0.41 -16.49 33.47
N LEU A 158 0.34 -17.56 34.27
CA LEU A 158 1.44 -18.50 34.45
C LEU A 158 1.87 -19.13 33.11
N LEU A 159 0.90 -19.59 32.31
CA LEU A 159 1.14 -20.12 30.97
C LEU A 159 1.71 -19.05 30.02
N THR A 160 1.16 -17.83 30.06
CA THR A 160 1.68 -16.68 29.28
C THR A 160 3.14 -16.43 29.61
N VAL A 161 3.51 -16.42 30.89
CA VAL A 161 4.88 -16.20 31.37
C VAL A 161 5.81 -17.36 30.99
N LEU A 162 5.36 -18.61 31.11
CA LEU A 162 6.14 -19.79 30.72
C LEU A 162 6.36 -19.86 29.20
N ILE A 163 5.40 -19.41 28.39
CA ILE A 163 5.46 -19.50 26.92
C ILE A 163 6.17 -18.27 26.31
N LEU A 164 5.88 -17.06 26.81
CA LEU A 164 6.32 -15.79 26.22
C LEU A 164 7.35 -15.04 27.07
N GLY A 165 7.72 -15.56 28.25
CA GLY A 165 8.59 -14.89 29.21
C GLY A 165 9.99 -14.57 28.70
N ARG A 166 10.53 -15.38 27.78
CA ARG A 166 11.87 -15.16 27.18
C ARG A 166 11.98 -13.87 26.36
N LYS A 167 10.87 -13.15 26.16
CA LYS A 167 10.73 -12.01 25.24
C LYS A 167 9.90 -10.90 25.87
N THR A 168 10.30 -10.46 27.06
CA THR A 168 9.54 -9.47 27.82
C THR A 168 10.14 -8.08 27.57
N ARG A 169 9.31 -7.08 27.30
CA ARG A 169 9.76 -5.70 27.13
C ARG A 169 9.13 -4.77 28.16
N VAL A 170 9.93 -3.88 28.72
CA VAL A 170 9.46 -2.86 29.66
C VAL A 170 9.60 -1.49 29.02
N GLN A 171 8.49 -0.74 29.02
CA GLN A 171 8.47 0.64 28.55
C GLN A 171 8.23 1.57 29.74
N PHE A 172 9.23 2.43 29.99
CA PHE A 172 9.13 3.57 30.89
C PHE A 172 8.62 4.78 30.11
N SER A 173 7.60 5.45 30.64
CA SER A 173 7.02 6.66 30.03
C SER A 173 7.63 7.92 30.66
N ALA A 174 7.37 9.08 30.04
CA ALA A 174 7.77 10.37 30.62
C ALA A 174 7.23 10.53 32.06
N PRO A 175 8.03 11.06 32.99
CA PRO A 175 7.62 11.26 34.37
C PRO A 175 6.52 12.32 34.47
N ILE A 176 5.56 12.07 35.35
CA ILE A 176 4.51 13.02 35.74
C ILE A 176 4.92 13.64 37.07
N HIS A 177 5.16 14.95 37.10
CA HIS A 177 5.48 15.69 38.31
C HIS A 177 4.22 16.01 39.10
N LEU A 178 4.11 15.47 40.32
CA LEU A 178 2.93 15.68 41.17
C LEU A 178 2.78 17.15 41.58
N ARG A 179 3.89 17.87 41.79
CA ARG A 179 3.87 19.27 42.18
C ARG A 179 3.15 20.15 41.15
N GLU A 180 3.39 19.93 39.86
CA GLU A 180 2.71 20.66 38.78
C GLU A 180 1.19 20.46 38.82
N LEU A 181 0.74 19.23 39.12
CA LEU A 181 -0.68 18.91 39.24
C LEU A 181 -1.33 19.56 40.47
N VAL A 182 -0.59 19.65 41.58
CA VAL A 182 -1.04 20.26 42.84
C VAL A 182 -1.09 21.79 42.74
N GLN A 183 -0.13 22.43 42.06
CA GLN A 183 -0.06 23.88 41.87
C GLN A 183 -1.29 24.48 41.16
N HIS A 184 -2.03 23.68 40.40
CA HIS A 184 -3.30 24.11 39.80
C HIS A 184 -4.43 24.35 40.83
N ASN A 185 -4.21 24.07 42.12
CA ASN A 185 -5.06 24.39 43.28
C ASN A 185 -6.55 24.04 43.12
N LYS A 186 -6.84 22.86 42.56
CA LYS A 186 -8.22 22.39 42.27
C LYS A 186 -8.89 21.68 43.45
N GLY A 187 -8.21 21.55 44.59
CA GLY A 187 -8.63 20.75 45.76
C GLY A 187 -8.19 19.29 45.68
N HIS A 188 -7.91 18.68 46.84
CA HIS A 188 -7.27 17.36 46.98
C HIS A 188 -7.91 16.26 46.13
N GLU A 189 -9.22 16.02 46.28
CA GLU A 189 -9.93 14.97 45.54
C GLU A 189 -9.89 15.16 44.02
N ARG A 190 -9.93 16.43 43.56
CA ARG A 190 -9.91 16.73 42.12
C ARG A 190 -8.52 16.48 41.54
N THR A 191 -7.46 16.83 42.27
CA THR A 191 -6.07 16.57 41.88
C THR A 191 -5.80 15.06 41.78
N VAL A 192 -6.26 14.27 42.76
CA VAL A 192 -6.16 12.80 42.72
C VAL A 192 -6.88 12.23 41.48
N ARG A 193 -8.13 12.64 41.23
CA ARG A 193 -8.88 12.18 40.04
C ARG A 193 -8.23 12.62 38.73
N MET A 194 -7.63 13.81 38.70
CA MET A 194 -6.91 14.33 37.53
C MET A 194 -5.65 13.51 37.25
N ALA A 195 -4.82 13.23 38.26
CA ALA A 195 -3.65 12.37 38.15
C ALA A 195 -4.03 10.96 37.68
N GLN A 196 -5.07 10.36 38.27
CA GLN A 196 -5.57 9.05 37.85
C GLN A 196 -6.10 9.06 36.41
N ARG A 197 -6.84 10.10 36.01
CA ARG A 197 -7.34 10.26 34.64
C ARG A 197 -6.21 10.43 33.64
N LEU A 198 -5.21 11.26 33.94
CA LEU A 198 -4.04 11.46 33.08
C LEU A 198 -3.31 10.13 32.83
N MET A 199 -3.03 9.36 33.89
CA MET A 199 -2.39 8.05 33.73
C MET A 199 -3.27 7.05 32.97
N ARG A 200 -4.59 6.99 33.24
CA ARG A 200 -5.52 6.13 32.49
C ARG A 200 -5.56 6.49 31.00
N VAL A 201 -5.60 7.79 30.68
CA VAL A 201 -5.56 8.28 29.30
C VAL A 201 -4.23 7.94 28.66
N HIS A 202 -3.11 8.10 29.38
CA HIS A 202 -1.78 7.73 28.91
C HIS A 202 -1.67 6.25 28.55
N PHE A 203 -2.06 5.34 29.47
CA PHE A 203 -2.06 3.90 29.20
C PHE A 203 -3.01 3.51 28.06
N ARG A 204 -4.16 4.19 27.95
CA ARG A 204 -5.09 4.01 26.83
C ARG A 204 -4.45 4.47 25.51
N ASN A 205 -3.81 5.63 25.48
CA ASN A 205 -3.16 6.17 24.29
C ASN A 205 -1.98 5.30 23.85
N LEU A 206 -1.17 4.77 24.77
CA LEU A 206 -0.12 3.80 24.46
C LEU A 206 -0.69 2.53 23.82
N LYS A 207 -1.80 2.01 24.37
CA LYS A 207 -2.49 0.85 23.80
C LYS A 207 -3.12 1.18 22.43
N THR A 208 -3.70 2.37 22.29
CA THR A 208 -4.36 2.86 21.08
C THR A 208 -3.37 3.22 19.97
N ALA A 209 -2.16 3.68 20.29
CA ALA A 209 -1.12 3.95 19.30
C ALA A 209 -0.61 2.67 18.62
N VAL A 210 -0.67 1.53 19.32
CA VAL A 210 -0.20 0.23 18.82
C VAL A 210 -1.33 -0.62 18.22
N ILE A 211 -2.55 -0.51 18.75
CA ILE A 211 -3.69 -1.39 18.41
C ILE A 211 -4.78 -0.63 17.65
N GLY A 212 -4.79 0.71 17.67
CA GLY A 212 -5.92 1.53 17.25
C GLY A 212 -6.95 1.78 18.37
N PRO A 213 -7.93 2.68 18.15
CA PRO A 213 -9.00 2.91 19.12
C PRO A 213 -9.79 1.63 19.39
N ASP A 214 -10.33 1.47 20.61
CA ASP A 214 -11.12 0.28 20.94
C ASP A 214 -12.40 0.27 20.10
N ILE A 215 -12.51 -0.72 19.21
CA ILE A 215 -13.74 -1.01 18.52
C ILE A 215 -14.63 -1.74 19.52
N SER A 216 -15.72 -1.09 19.93
CA SER A 216 -16.85 -1.77 20.57
C SER A 216 -17.11 -3.08 19.80
N HIS A 217 -17.00 -4.25 20.44
CA HIS A 217 -17.15 -5.58 19.82
C HIS A 217 -18.03 -5.58 18.57
N ARG A 218 -17.64 -6.26 17.47
CA ARG A 218 -18.35 -6.30 16.18
C ARG A 218 -19.88 -6.26 16.28
N ARG A 219 -20.46 -7.01 17.23
CA ARG A 219 -21.90 -7.00 17.54
C ARG A 219 -22.45 -5.61 17.87
N THR A 220 -21.76 -4.85 18.71
CA THR A 220 -22.11 -3.47 19.10
C THR A 220 -21.95 -2.50 17.93
N LEU A 221 -20.89 -2.62 17.13
CA LEU A 221 -20.76 -1.84 15.89
C LEU A 221 -21.96 -2.08 14.98
N VAL A 222 -22.24 -3.33 14.64
CA VAL A 222 -23.31 -3.71 13.70
C VAL A 222 -24.68 -3.24 14.17
N LYS A 223 -24.98 -3.37 15.47
CA LYS A 223 -26.21 -2.81 16.06
C LYS A 223 -26.27 -1.29 15.92
N GLY A 224 -25.15 -0.60 16.14
CA GLY A 224 -25.05 0.85 15.94
C GLY A 224 -25.35 1.26 14.50
N LEU A 225 -24.82 0.53 13.51
CA LEU A 225 -25.05 0.81 12.08
C LEU A 225 -26.53 0.75 11.71
N VAL A 226 -27.25 -0.26 12.19
CA VAL A 226 -28.68 -0.46 11.89
C VAL A 226 -29.56 0.66 12.48
N HIS A 227 -29.08 1.35 13.52
CA HIS A 227 -29.77 2.49 14.10
C HIS A 227 -29.39 3.83 13.48
N ALA A 228 -28.41 3.87 12.57
CA ALA A 228 -28.04 5.10 11.88
C ALA A 228 -29.18 5.61 10.98
N PRO A 229 -29.42 6.93 10.88
CA PRO A 229 -30.55 7.48 10.14
C PRO A 229 -30.65 7.01 8.68
N GLN A 230 -29.53 6.98 7.96
CA GLN A 230 -29.49 6.55 6.55
C GLN A 230 -29.83 5.07 6.38
N VAL A 231 -29.40 4.23 7.33
CA VAL A 231 -29.68 2.79 7.29
C VAL A 231 -31.14 2.54 7.67
N ARG A 232 -31.69 3.24 8.67
CA ARG A 232 -33.11 3.16 9.02
C ARG A 232 -34.02 3.56 7.86
N GLN A 233 -33.67 4.63 7.15
CA GLN A 233 -34.40 5.03 5.95
C GLN A 233 -34.32 3.92 4.88
N ALA A 234 -33.13 3.42 4.58
CA ALA A 234 -32.97 2.34 3.61
C ALA A 234 -33.71 1.04 4.02
N ILE A 235 -33.82 0.75 5.32
CA ILE A 235 -34.62 -0.37 5.84
C ILE A 235 -36.11 -0.15 5.56
N ALA A 236 -36.62 1.07 5.79
CA ALA A 236 -38.01 1.41 5.50
C ALA A 236 -38.31 1.33 3.99
N ASP A 237 -37.42 1.88 3.16
CA ASP A 237 -37.54 1.85 1.70
C ASP A 237 -37.51 0.41 1.16
N GLU A 238 -36.61 -0.43 1.69
CA GLU A 238 -36.52 -1.85 1.33
C GLU A 238 -37.78 -2.63 1.74
N ALA A 239 -38.29 -2.38 2.95
CA ALA A 239 -39.51 -3.01 3.46
C ALA A 239 -40.72 -2.68 2.57
N GLN A 240 -40.82 -1.43 2.12
CA GLN A 240 -41.85 -0.99 1.17
C GLN A 240 -41.65 -1.62 -0.22
N ARG A 241 -40.43 -1.56 -0.77
CA ARG A 241 -40.13 -2.04 -2.12
C ARG A 241 -40.38 -3.54 -2.30
N GLU A 242 -39.99 -4.34 -1.31
CA GLU A 242 -40.09 -5.81 -1.35
C GLU A 242 -41.37 -6.33 -0.66
N ASN A 243 -42.24 -5.44 -0.18
CA ASN A 243 -43.44 -5.77 0.60
C ASN A 243 -43.16 -6.72 1.78
N LEU A 244 -42.11 -6.41 2.55
CA LEU A 244 -41.65 -7.20 3.70
C LEU A 244 -41.99 -6.51 5.03
N PRO A 245 -42.28 -7.26 6.11
CA PRO A 245 -42.36 -6.68 7.45
C PRO A 245 -41.04 -5.97 7.82
N LEU A 246 -41.13 -4.82 8.48
CA LEU A 246 -39.96 -4.00 8.85
C LEU A 246 -38.91 -4.80 9.62
N ALA A 247 -39.33 -5.69 10.52
CA ALA A 247 -38.43 -6.56 11.28
C ALA A 247 -37.59 -7.51 10.39
N LYS A 248 -38.13 -7.96 9.25
CA LYS A 248 -37.37 -8.79 8.30
C LYS A 248 -36.31 -7.96 7.57
N ALA A 249 -36.64 -6.73 7.16
CA ALA A 249 -35.69 -5.81 6.55
C ALA A 249 -34.57 -5.40 7.54
N GLU A 250 -34.91 -5.18 8.82
CA GLU A 250 -33.93 -4.92 9.88
C GLU A 250 -33.01 -6.14 10.12
N ALA A 251 -33.57 -7.35 10.18
CA ALA A 251 -32.77 -8.58 10.27
C ALA A 251 -31.84 -8.75 9.05
N GLN A 252 -32.29 -8.36 7.86
CA GLN A 252 -31.47 -8.35 6.66
C GLN A 252 -30.32 -7.32 6.75
N ALA A 253 -30.59 -6.12 7.27
CA ALA A 253 -29.56 -5.11 7.52
C ALA A 253 -28.52 -5.60 8.55
N LEU A 254 -28.95 -6.25 9.63
CA LEU A 254 -28.05 -6.89 10.59
C LEU A 254 -27.19 -7.98 9.95
N ARG A 255 -27.77 -8.78 9.05
CA ARG A 255 -27.03 -9.80 8.29
C ARG A 255 -25.98 -9.16 7.40
N TYR A 256 -26.31 -8.07 6.69
CA TYR A 256 -25.34 -7.33 5.89
C TYR A 256 -24.24 -6.69 6.75
N GLY A 257 -24.59 -6.07 7.87
CA GLY A 257 -23.61 -5.49 8.79
C GLY A 257 -22.64 -6.55 9.32
N ASN A 258 -23.14 -7.74 9.67
CA ASN A 258 -22.29 -8.87 10.04
C ASN A 258 -21.45 -9.37 8.85
N GLU A 259 -22.00 -9.49 7.66
CA GLU A 259 -21.25 -9.88 6.46
C GLU A 259 -20.07 -8.94 6.20
N ILE A 260 -20.27 -7.63 6.38
CA ILE A 260 -19.29 -6.58 6.11
C ILE A 260 -18.24 -6.49 7.22
N ALA A 261 -18.66 -6.26 8.47
CA ALA A 261 -17.79 -5.76 9.52
C ALA A 261 -16.60 -6.67 9.85
N SER A 262 -15.45 -6.05 10.15
CA SER A 262 -14.26 -6.69 10.73
C SER A 262 -14.51 -7.10 12.19
N ASP A 263 -13.61 -7.90 12.74
CA ASP A 263 -13.61 -8.29 14.15
C ASP A 263 -12.20 -8.17 14.76
N TYR A 264 -11.64 -6.97 14.66
CA TYR A 264 -10.23 -6.66 14.93
C TYR A 264 -9.74 -7.18 16.29
N THR A 265 -8.70 -8.02 16.31
CA THR A 265 -8.09 -8.55 17.54
C THR A 265 -6.57 -8.52 17.49
N TYR A 266 -5.95 -8.01 18.55
CA TYR A 266 -4.50 -7.93 18.67
C TYR A 266 -3.80 -9.30 18.60
N THR A 267 -4.43 -10.35 19.15
CA THR A 267 -3.86 -11.71 19.13
C THR A 267 -3.74 -12.29 17.73
N ALA A 268 -4.73 -12.05 16.85
CA ALA A 268 -4.64 -12.45 15.46
C ALA A 268 -3.55 -11.67 14.72
N ILE A 269 -3.40 -10.38 14.99
CA ILE A 269 -2.35 -9.54 14.40
C ILE A 269 -0.96 -10.03 14.81
N ARG A 270 -0.74 -10.31 16.10
CA ARG A 270 0.54 -10.88 16.58
C ARG A 270 0.83 -12.24 15.94
N PHE A 271 -0.18 -13.10 15.81
CA PHE A 271 -0.02 -14.36 15.11
C PHE A 271 0.41 -14.14 13.65
N LEU A 272 -0.32 -13.30 12.92
CA LEU A 272 -0.03 -12.99 11.52
C LEU A 272 1.37 -12.39 11.40
N GLU A 273 1.80 -11.53 12.33
CA GLU A 273 3.16 -10.97 12.34
C GLU A 273 4.25 -12.04 12.40
N VAL A 274 4.10 -13.07 13.24
CA VAL A 274 5.08 -14.15 13.33
C VAL A 274 5.11 -15.01 12.06
N VAL A 275 3.93 -15.41 11.56
CA VAL A 275 3.82 -16.22 10.34
C VAL A 275 4.38 -15.47 9.13
N LEU A 276 4.02 -14.19 9.00
CA LEU A 276 4.47 -13.35 7.90
C LEU A 276 5.96 -13.02 8.01
N SER A 277 6.49 -12.78 9.23
CA SER A 277 7.94 -12.63 9.44
C SER A 277 8.72 -13.83 8.91
N TRP A 278 8.25 -15.05 9.22
CA TRP A 278 8.86 -16.26 8.66
C TRP A 278 8.74 -16.29 7.14
N PHE A 279 7.55 -16.03 6.61
CA PHE A 279 7.26 -16.07 5.19
C PHE A 279 8.16 -15.12 4.38
N TRP A 280 8.29 -13.86 4.81
CA TRP A 280 9.07 -12.84 4.11
C TRP A 280 10.59 -13.02 4.19
N ASN A 281 11.10 -13.74 5.20
CA ASN A 281 12.54 -13.99 5.34
C ASN A 281 12.95 -15.39 4.87
N LYS A 282 12.00 -16.33 4.76
CA LYS A 282 12.28 -17.71 4.37
C LYS A 282 11.93 -18.00 2.91
N ILE A 283 10.83 -17.43 2.43
CA ILE A 283 10.40 -17.60 1.03
C ILE A 283 11.00 -16.49 0.16
N TYR A 284 10.91 -15.25 0.64
CA TYR A 284 11.59 -14.10 0.07
C TYR A 284 12.89 -13.82 0.82
N ASP A 285 13.78 -13.04 0.20
CA ASP A 285 15.04 -12.57 0.76
C ASP A 285 14.84 -11.26 1.56
N GLY A 286 13.67 -11.10 2.19
CA GLY A 286 13.27 -9.92 2.96
C GLY A 286 12.39 -8.91 2.21
N ILE A 287 12.03 -7.83 2.91
CA ILE A 287 11.27 -6.70 2.37
C ILE A 287 12.13 -5.43 2.49
N LYS A 288 12.32 -4.73 1.37
CA LYS A 288 12.90 -3.37 1.33
C LYS A 288 11.77 -2.36 1.44
N VAL A 289 11.81 -1.51 2.46
CA VAL A 289 10.79 -0.48 2.74
C VAL A 289 11.43 0.88 2.60
N ASN A 290 10.82 1.78 1.83
CA ASN A 290 11.31 3.14 1.64
C ASN A 290 10.20 4.18 1.88
N HIS A 291 10.59 5.35 2.40
CA HIS A 291 9.72 6.52 2.62
C HIS A 291 8.60 6.33 3.66
N ILE A 292 8.72 5.35 4.55
CA ILE A 292 7.71 5.11 5.60
C ILE A 292 7.68 6.22 6.65
N GLU A 293 8.77 6.95 6.82
CA GLU A 293 8.95 8.01 7.80
C GLU A 293 7.92 9.14 7.61
N GLN A 294 7.57 9.43 6.35
CA GLN A 294 6.54 10.41 6.02
C GLN A 294 5.16 9.97 6.54
N VAL A 295 4.85 8.67 6.45
CA VAL A 295 3.61 8.11 6.98
C VAL A 295 3.60 8.17 8.51
N GLN A 296 4.73 7.86 9.15
CA GLN A 296 4.87 7.98 10.61
C GLN A 296 4.65 9.41 11.11
N GLY A 297 5.07 10.42 10.34
CA GLY A 297 4.82 11.83 10.64
C GLY A 297 3.38 12.28 10.41
N ILE A 298 2.67 11.69 9.45
CA ILE A 298 1.29 12.09 9.08
C ILE A 298 0.23 11.36 9.89
N ALA A 299 0.45 10.09 10.24
CA ALA A 299 -0.53 9.27 10.93
C ALA A 299 -1.08 9.90 12.22
N PRO A 300 -0.30 10.61 13.05
CA PRO A 300 -0.85 11.38 14.15
C PRO A 300 -1.77 12.51 13.65
N GLY A 301 -3.05 12.46 14.05
CA GLY A 301 -4.02 13.53 13.77
C GLY A 301 -4.68 13.49 12.39
N HIS A 302 -4.40 12.47 11.57
CA HIS A 302 -5.03 12.25 10.27
C HIS A 302 -5.65 10.87 10.17
N GLU A 303 -6.76 10.75 9.44
CA GLU A 303 -7.27 9.46 8.98
C GLU A 303 -6.50 9.03 7.74
N VAL A 304 -5.70 7.98 7.88
CA VAL A 304 -4.86 7.49 6.78
C VAL A 304 -5.61 6.44 5.98
N ILE A 305 -5.75 6.70 4.68
CA ILE A 305 -6.30 5.75 3.72
C ILE A 305 -5.19 5.26 2.81
N TYR A 306 -4.73 4.04 3.05
CA TYR A 306 -3.73 3.40 2.22
C TYR A 306 -4.36 2.92 0.91
N VAL A 307 -3.73 3.32 -0.19
CA VAL A 307 -4.19 3.00 -1.55
C VAL A 307 -3.07 2.27 -2.30
N PRO A 308 -2.80 0.99 -1.98
CA PRO A 308 -1.77 0.20 -2.64
C PRO A 308 -2.13 -0.19 -4.08
N CYS A 309 -1.12 -0.44 -4.91
CA CYS A 309 -1.30 -1.22 -6.14
C CYS A 309 -1.51 -2.71 -5.82
N HIS A 310 -2.22 -3.46 -6.67
CA HIS A 310 -2.54 -4.86 -6.41
C HIS A 310 -1.82 -5.82 -7.36
N ARG A 311 -0.81 -6.52 -6.83
CA ARG A 311 0.06 -7.45 -7.57
C ARG A 311 -0.10 -8.89 -7.13
N SER A 312 -0.44 -9.16 -5.87
CA SER A 312 -0.55 -10.51 -5.32
C SER A 312 -1.65 -10.63 -4.26
N HIS A 313 -2.17 -11.84 -4.04
CA HIS A 313 -3.06 -12.16 -2.92
C HIS A 313 -2.40 -12.03 -1.54
N ILE A 314 -1.12 -11.71 -1.43
CA ILE A 314 -0.49 -11.47 -0.13
C ILE A 314 -0.37 -9.97 0.20
N ASP A 315 -0.69 -9.06 -0.73
CA ASP A 315 -0.48 -7.62 -0.58
C ASP A 315 -1.16 -7.03 0.68
N TYR A 316 -2.39 -7.43 0.96
CA TYR A 316 -3.12 -6.96 2.15
C TYR A 316 -2.50 -7.43 3.46
N LEU A 317 -1.87 -8.62 3.45
CA LEU A 317 -1.13 -9.11 4.61
C LEU A 317 0.23 -8.40 4.72
N LEU A 318 0.87 -8.08 3.59
CA LEU A 318 2.15 -7.37 3.54
C LEU A 318 2.05 -5.99 4.19
N LEU A 319 1.10 -5.14 3.76
CA LEU A 319 1.01 -3.78 4.28
C LEU A 319 0.64 -3.77 5.77
N SER A 320 -0.33 -4.59 6.18
CA SER A 320 -0.69 -4.75 7.60
C SER A 320 0.48 -5.20 8.46
N TYR A 321 1.28 -6.16 7.97
CA TYR A 321 2.51 -6.62 8.62
C TYR A 321 3.54 -5.51 8.76
N LEU A 322 3.80 -4.78 7.67
CA LEU A 322 4.80 -3.71 7.63
C LEU A 322 4.45 -2.56 8.57
N LEU A 323 3.20 -2.10 8.55
CA LEU A 323 2.75 -1.02 9.42
C LEU A 323 2.90 -1.42 10.89
N PHE A 324 2.46 -2.63 11.24
CA PHE A 324 2.58 -3.15 12.60
C PHE A 324 4.03 -3.23 13.09
N ARG A 325 4.95 -3.69 12.23
CA ARG A 325 6.39 -3.79 12.53
C ARG A 325 7.05 -2.43 12.74
N ASN A 326 6.50 -1.38 12.12
CA ASN A 326 7.00 -0.01 12.19
C ASN A 326 6.22 0.88 13.17
N GLY A 327 5.49 0.26 14.12
CA GLY A 327 4.79 0.97 15.19
C GLY A 327 3.54 1.72 14.76
N LEU A 328 3.01 1.42 13.56
CA LEU A 328 1.78 1.99 13.03
C LEU A 328 0.62 1.00 13.18
N THR A 329 -0.60 1.53 13.37
CA THR A 329 -1.82 0.74 13.48
C THR A 329 -2.13 0.04 12.14
N PRO A 330 -2.29 -1.29 12.12
CA PRO A 330 -2.76 -2.01 10.94
C PRO A 330 -4.12 -1.53 10.45
N PRO A 331 -4.31 -1.36 9.14
CA PRO A 331 -5.54 -0.82 8.58
C PRO A 331 -6.69 -1.82 8.59
N HIS A 332 -7.90 -1.29 8.50
CA HIS A 332 -9.06 -2.06 8.10
C HIS A 332 -9.01 -2.29 6.60
N VAL A 333 -8.91 -3.54 6.17
CA VAL A 333 -8.67 -3.88 4.76
C VAL A 333 -9.98 -4.22 4.06
N ALA A 334 -10.25 -3.56 2.94
CA ALA A 334 -11.35 -3.93 2.04
C ALA A 334 -11.01 -5.23 1.29
N ALA A 335 -11.71 -6.31 1.61
CA ALA A 335 -11.52 -7.62 1.00
C ALA A 335 -12.74 -8.05 0.18
N GLY A 336 -12.51 -8.70 -0.95
CA GLY A 336 -13.59 -9.33 -1.72
C GLY A 336 -14.20 -10.51 -0.95
N ILE A 337 -15.52 -10.67 -1.02
CA ILE A 337 -16.24 -11.75 -0.31
C ILE A 337 -15.77 -13.16 -0.68
N ASN A 338 -15.12 -13.33 -1.85
CA ASN A 338 -14.50 -14.58 -2.28
C ASN A 338 -13.37 -15.06 -1.36
N LEU A 339 -12.79 -14.18 -0.54
CA LEU A 339 -11.77 -14.52 0.45
C LEU A 339 -12.36 -14.95 1.81
N ASN A 340 -13.68 -14.81 2.01
CA ASN A 340 -14.35 -15.17 3.26
C ASN A 340 -14.63 -16.68 3.36
N MET A 341 -13.58 -17.49 3.34
CA MET A 341 -13.66 -18.95 3.47
C MET A 341 -13.70 -19.37 4.95
N PRO A 342 -14.22 -20.56 5.28
CA PRO A 342 -14.17 -21.07 6.65
C PRO A 342 -12.74 -21.04 7.20
N VAL A 343 -12.58 -20.70 8.48
CA VAL A 343 -11.29 -20.51 9.18
C VAL A 343 -10.49 -19.29 8.72
N VAL A 344 -10.09 -19.21 7.44
CA VAL A 344 -9.26 -18.13 6.89
C VAL A 344 -10.00 -16.80 6.95
N GLY A 345 -11.25 -16.76 6.52
CA GLY A 345 -12.08 -15.56 6.58
C GLY A 345 -12.20 -15.03 8.00
N ASN A 346 -12.38 -15.91 8.99
CA ASN A 346 -12.43 -15.52 10.40
C ASN A 346 -11.09 -14.95 10.89
N LEU A 347 -9.96 -15.56 10.51
CA LEU A 347 -8.64 -15.02 10.85
C LEU A 347 -8.41 -13.65 10.19
N LEU A 348 -8.77 -13.49 8.92
CA LEU A 348 -8.66 -12.21 8.21
C LEU A 348 -9.58 -11.14 8.81
N ARG A 349 -10.82 -11.47 9.17
CA ARG A 349 -11.72 -10.56 9.93
C ARG A 349 -11.05 -10.09 11.22
N ARG A 350 -10.41 -11.03 11.92
CA ARG A 350 -9.66 -10.75 13.15
C ARG A 350 -8.38 -9.95 12.94
N GLY A 351 -7.80 -10.00 11.75
CA GLY A 351 -6.70 -9.13 11.32
C GLY A 351 -7.13 -7.75 10.82
N GLY A 352 -8.44 -7.47 10.72
CA GLY A 352 -8.97 -6.18 10.28
C GLY A 352 -9.67 -6.19 8.92
N ALA A 353 -9.78 -7.33 8.24
CA ALA A 353 -10.47 -7.41 6.95
C ALA A 353 -11.99 -7.22 7.12
N PHE A 354 -12.57 -6.35 6.30
CA PHE A 354 -14.02 -6.23 6.11
C PHE A 354 -14.37 -6.65 4.68
N PHE A 355 -15.52 -7.30 4.51
CA PHE A 355 -15.83 -7.97 3.25
C PHE A 355 -16.85 -7.20 2.43
N MET A 356 -16.54 -7.04 1.14
CA MET A 356 -17.42 -6.40 0.17
C MET A 356 -17.81 -7.36 -0.95
N ARG A 357 -19.05 -7.19 -1.43
CA ARG A 357 -19.54 -7.85 -2.65
C ARG A 357 -18.91 -7.22 -3.89
N ARG A 358 -18.88 -7.97 -4.99
CA ARG A 358 -18.34 -7.49 -6.28
C ARG A 358 -19.21 -6.42 -6.93
N THR A 359 -20.52 -6.46 -6.69
CA THR A 359 -21.49 -5.48 -7.20
C THR A 359 -22.47 -5.12 -6.10
N PHE A 360 -22.80 -3.83 -6.04
CA PHE A 360 -23.83 -3.29 -5.13
C PHE A 360 -25.13 -2.98 -5.90
N LYS A 361 -25.12 -3.13 -7.23
CA LYS A 361 -26.25 -2.82 -8.12
C LYS A 361 -27.48 -3.63 -7.72
N GLY A 362 -28.63 -2.97 -7.62
CA GLY A 362 -29.90 -3.58 -7.24
C GLY A 362 -30.05 -3.90 -5.75
N ASN A 363 -29.14 -3.42 -4.88
CA ASN A 363 -29.26 -3.62 -3.43
C ASN A 363 -28.97 -2.32 -2.64
N PRO A 364 -29.94 -1.38 -2.59
CA PRO A 364 -29.80 -0.11 -1.88
C PRO A 364 -29.56 -0.28 -0.38
N LEU A 365 -30.23 -1.26 0.26
CA LEU A 365 -30.05 -1.53 1.69
C LEU A 365 -28.60 -1.95 2.01
N TYR A 366 -28.02 -2.87 1.24
CA TYR A 366 -26.61 -3.25 1.41
C TYR A 366 -25.68 -2.04 1.22
N THR A 367 -25.96 -1.21 0.21
CA THR A 367 -25.16 0.00 -0.07
C THR A 367 -25.21 0.98 1.09
N ALA A 368 -26.38 1.21 1.70
CA ALA A 368 -26.52 2.08 2.86
C ALA A 368 -25.74 1.55 4.07
N VAL A 369 -25.87 0.25 4.39
CA VAL A 369 -25.13 -0.39 5.50
C VAL A 369 -23.61 -0.31 5.28
N PHE A 370 -23.14 -0.55 4.05
CA PHE A 370 -21.72 -0.49 3.73
C PHE A 370 -21.15 0.93 3.82
N ASN A 371 -21.86 1.92 3.28
CA ASN A 371 -21.46 3.33 3.36
C ASN A 371 -21.38 3.80 4.81
N GLU A 372 -22.36 3.43 5.64
CA GLU A 372 -22.38 3.80 7.05
C GLU A 372 -21.26 3.11 7.85
N TYR A 373 -20.92 1.87 7.50
CA TYR A 373 -19.78 1.17 8.09
C TYR A 373 -18.46 1.91 7.81
N LEU A 374 -18.18 2.26 6.55
CA LEU A 374 -16.97 2.99 6.19
C LEU A 374 -16.92 4.36 6.86
N HIS A 375 -18.03 5.10 6.87
CA HIS A 375 -18.08 6.35 7.61
C HIS A 375 -17.81 6.17 9.10
N THR A 376 -18.32 5.10 9.71
CA THR A 376 -18.05 4.81 11.12
C THR A 376 -16.56 4.56 11.36
N LEU A 377 -15.85 3.92 10.42
CA LEU A 377 -14.40 3.75 10.51
C LEU A 377 -13.68 5.11 10.43
N TYR A 378 -14.00 5.92 9.42
CA TYR A 378 -13.38 7.22 9.19
C TYR A 378 -13.63 8.20 10.34
N THR A 379 -14.86 8.29 10.85
CA THR A 379 -15.20 9.18 11.97
C THR A 379 -14.56 8.74 13.30
N LYS A 380 -14.09 7.49 13.40
CA LYS A 380 -13.52 6.94 14.63
C LYS A 380 -11.99 6.90 14.70
N GLY A 381 -11.24 7.36 13.69
CA GLY A 381 -9.77 7.28 13.77
C GLY A 381 -9.16 6.03 13.15
N PHE A 382 -9.91 5.22 12.39
CA PHE A 382 -9.37 3.95 11.90
C PHE A 382 -8.73 4.09 10.52
N PRO A 383 -7.45 3.71 10.38
CA PRO A 383 -6.84 3.62 9.05
C PRO A 383 -7.56 2.56 8.23
N VAL A 384 -7.70 2.82 6.93
CA VAL A 384 -8.37 1.93 5.98
C VAL A 384 -7.42 1.65 4.82
N GLU A 385 -7.49 0.44 4.27
CA GLU A 385 -6.75 0.03 3.09
C GLU A 385 -7.72 -0.47 2.02
N TYR A 386 -7.58 0.02 0.79
CA TYR A 386 -8.24 -0.58 -0.37
C TYR A 386 -7.48 -0.39 -1.67
N PHE A 387 -7.62 -1.35 -2.58
CA PHE A 387 -6.98 -1.32 -3.90
C PHE A 387 -7.84 -0.53 -4.89
N VAL A 388 -7.35 0.62 -5.32
CA VAL A 388 -8.09 1.53 -6.22
C VAL A 388 -8.29 0.90 -7.60
N GLU A 389 -7.40 0.01 -8.02
CA GLU A 389 -7.50 -0.76 -9.27
C GLU A 389 -8.72 -1.72 -9.30
N GLY A 390 -9.26 -2.09 -8.13
CA GLY A 390 -10.38 -3.03 -7.98
C GLY A 390 -10.05 -4.50 -8.28
N GLY A 391 -8.81 -4.82 -8.64
CA GLY A 391 -8.35 -6.19 -8.84
C GLY A 391 -6.85 -6.27 -9.17
N ARG A 392 -6.29 -7.48 -9.12
CA ARG A 392 -4.88 -7.74 -9.44
C ARG A 392 -4.59 -7.51 -10.91
N SER A 393 -3.54 -6.75 -11.21
CA SER A 393 -3.00 -6.64 -12.56
C SER A 393 -2.36 -7.95 -13.00
N ARG A 394 -2.76 -8.47 -14.17
CA ARG A 394 -2.19 -9.69 -14.79
C ARG A 394 -1.04 -9.39 -15.73
N THR A 395 -0.94 -8.16 -16.20
CA THR A 395 0.03 -7.72 -17.20
C THR A 395 1.16 -6.91 -16.59
N GLY A 396 1.13 -6.61 -15.29
CA GLY A 396 2.09 -5.74 -14.60
C GLY A 396 1.79 -4.24 -14.79
N ARG A 397 0.86 -3.89 -15.68
CA ARG A 397 0.44 -2.49 -15.89
C ARG A 397 -0.49 -2.02 -14.78
N MET A 398 -0.42 -0.73 -14.44
CA MET A 398 -1.41 -0.09 -13.57
C MET A 398 -2.78 -0.15 -14.25
N LEU A 399 -3.81 -0.58 -13.52
CA LEU A 399 -5.18 -0.62 -14.04
C LEU A 399 -5.89 0.71 -13.82
N GLN A 400 -6.93 0.95 -14.62
CA GLN A 400 -7.79 2.12 -14.44
C GLN A 400 -8.46 2.12 -13.06
N PRO A 401 -8.38 3.24 -12.30
CA PRO A 401 -9.01 3.37 -10.99
C PRO A 401 -10.52 3.11 -11.02
N ARG A 402 -10.99 2.27 -10.09
CA ARG A 402 -12.40 2.08 -9.76
C ARG A 402 -12.82 3.12 -8.73
N THR A 403 -13.60 4.10 -9.16
CA THR A 403 -13.98 5.27 -8.36
C THR A 403 -14.95 4.99 -7.20
N GLY A 404 -15.51 3.78 -7.07
CA GLY A 404 -16.54 3.47 -6.07
C GLY A 404 -16.11 3.73 -4.61
N MET A 405 -14.98 3.16 -4.18
CA MET A 405 -14.46 3.37 -2.81
C MET A 405 -14.01 4.81 -2.57
N LEU A 406 -13.43 5.46 -3.59
CA LEU A 406 -13.05 6.88 -3.54
C LEU A 406 -14.28 7.77 -3.37
N ALA A 407 -15.37 7.51 -4.10
CA ALA A 407 -16.62 8.26 -3.99
C ALA A 407 -17.25 8.11 -2.60
N ILE A 408 -17.23 6.89 -2.02
CA ILE A 408 -17.75 6.67 -0.66
C ILE A 408 -16.92 7.44 0.37
N THR A 409 -15.60 7.40 0.24
CA THR A 409 -14.68 8.13 1.10
C THR A 409 -14.90 9.64 1.00
N LEU A 410 -15.00 10.17 -0.22
CA LEU A 410 -15.25 11.59 -0.46
C LEU A 410 -16.58 12.05 0.14
N ARG A 411 -17.66 11.28 -0.08
CA ARG A 411 -18.96 11.56 0.53
C ARG A 411 -18.93 11.51 2.04
N SER A 412 -18.21 10.55 2.63
CA SER A 412 -18.03 10.49 4.07
C SER A 412 -17.30 11.72 4.60
N PHE A 413 -16.27 12.20 3.89
CA PHE A 413 -15.50 13.38 4.27
C PHE A 413 -16.33 14.66 4.19
N LEU A 414 -17.14 14.83 3.14
CA LEU A 414 -18.07 15.94 3.02
C LEU A 414 -19.09 15.92 4.18
N ARG A 415 -19.64 14.74 4.52
CA ARG A 415 -20.59 14.59 5.63
C ARG A 415 -19.96 14.90 7.01
N SER A 416 -18.69 14.57 7.22
CA SER A 416 -17.97 14.80 8.48
C SER A 416 -16.48 14.96 8.20
N SER A 417 -15.98 16.18 8.41
CA SER A 417 -14.58 16.56 8.21
C SER A 417 -13.79 16.69 9.52
N ARG A 418 -14.32 16.12 10.63
CA ARG A 418 -13.75 16.30 11.97
C ARG A 418 -12.27 15.91 12.07
N THR A 419 -11.87 14.84 11.40
CA THR A 419 -10.47 14.45 11.24
C THR A 419 -10.10 14.58 9.76
N PRO A 420 -9.01 15.28 9.40
CA PRO A 420 -8.55 15.36 8.02
C PRO A 420 -8.21 13.97 7.46
N ILE A 421 -8.64 13.70 6.22
CA ILE A 421 -8.31 12.46 5.50
C ILE A 421 -7.08 12.68 4.63
N VAL A 422 -6.17 11.71 4.64
CA VAL A 422 -5.00 11.66 3.75
C VAL A 422 -4.94 10.30 3.05
N PHE A 423 -4.87 10.32 1.72
CA PHE A 423 -4.56 9.11 0.96
C PHE A 423 -3.05 8.90 0.90
N VAL A 424 -2.59 7.69 1.15
CA VAL A 424 -1.18 7.31 1.05
C VAL A 424 -1.04 6.26 -0.05
N PRO A 425 -0.52 6.64 -1.23
CA PRO A 425 -0.15 5.71 -2.30
C PRO A 425 0.95 4.76 -1.82
N VAL A 426 0.78 3.46 -2.07
CA VAL A 426 1.77 2.44 -1.68
C VAL A 426 2.10 1.56 -2.88
N TYR A 427 3.30 1.71 -3.42
CA TYR A 427 3.79 0.80 -4.44
C TYR A 427 4.28 -0.49 -3.80
N ILE A 428 3.92 -1.63 -4.38
CA ILE A 428 4.38 -2.96 -4.00
C ILE A 428 4.96 -3.63 -5.25
N GLY A 429 6.25 -3.96 -5.21
CA GLY A 429 6.97 -4.63 -6.28
C GLY A 429 7.56 -5.97 -5.81
N TYR A 430 7.35 -7.02 -6.57
CA TYR A 430 7.96 -8.34 -6.32
C TYR A 430 8.99 -8.63 -7.41
N GLU A 431 10.15 -9.14 -7.04
CA GLU A 431 11.10 -9.73 -7.99
C GLU A 431 10.57 -11.05 -8.57
N ARG A 432 9.79 -11.80 -7.78
CA ARG A 432 9.02 -12.94 -8.26
C ARG A 432 7.65 -13.02 -7.63
N VAL A 433 6.58 -12.88 -8.44
CA VAL A 433 5.20 -13.05 -7.96
C VAL A 433 4.86 -14.54 -7.83
N LEU A 434 4.23 -14.92 -6.72
CA LEU A 434 3.81 -16.30 -6.44
C LEU A 434 2.83 -16.84 -7.48
N GLU A 435 1.90 -16.00 -7.92
CA GLU A 435 0.87 -16.32 -8.90
C GLU A 435 1.34 -16.23 -10.35
N GLY A 436 2.64 -16.02 -10.59
CA GLY A 436 3.19 -15.82 -11.94
C GLY A 436 2.85 -16.94 -12.92
N ARG A 437 2.76 -18.20 -12.47
CA ARG A 437 2.35 -19.33 -13.31
C ARG A 437 0.87 -19.29 -13.71
N THR A 438 0.00 -18.88 -12.79
CA THR A 438 -1.43 -18.72 -13.10
C THR A 438 -1.65 -17.55 -14.03
N TYR A 439 -0.90 -16.45 -13.86
CA TYR A 439 -0.94 -15.32 -14.78
C TYR A 439 -0.49 -15.74 -16.18
N LEU A 440 0.59 -16.51 -16.29
CA LEU A 440 1.05 -17.08 -17.55
C LEU A 440 -0.04 -17.94 -18.23
N GLY A 441 -0.71 -18.81 -17.46
CA GLY A 441 -1.81 -19.62 -17.97
C GLY A 441 -2.99 -18.77 -18.46
N GLU A 442 -3.42 -17.79 -17.67
CA GLU A 442 -4.52 -16.88 -18.02
C GLU A 442 -4.21 -16.04 -19.27
N LEU A 443 -2.97 -15.55 -19.41
CA LEU A 443 -2.52 -14.80 -20.59
C LEU A 443 -2.42 -15.67 -21.86
N ARG A 444 -2.24 -16.99 -21.71
CA ARG A 444 -2.28 -17.97 -22.81
C ARG A 444 -3.70 -18.48 -23.11
N GLY A 445 -4.73 -17.86 -22.53
CA GLY A 445 -6.14 -18.18 -22.79
C GLY A 445 -6.76 -19.20 -21.83
N ALA A 446 -6.05 -19.62 -20.77
CA ALA A 446 -6.67 -20.45 -19.74
C ALA A 446 -7.75 -19.66 -18.97
N SER A 447 -8.81 -20.35 -18.56
CA SER A 447 -9.87 -19.73 -17.77
C SER A 447 -9.34 -19.26 -16.41
N LYS A 448 -9.87 -18.12 -15.95
CA LYS A 448 -9.49 -17.51 -14.67
C LYS A 448 -9.71 -18.49 -13.51
N LYS A 449 -8.65 -18.83 -12.78
CA LYS A 449 -8.75 -19.72 -11.61
C LYS A 449 -9.12 -18.95 -10.35
N LYS A 450 -9.99 -19.55 -9.52
CA LYS A 450 -10.29 -19.03 -8.18
C LYS A 450 -9.15 -19.45 -7.25
N GLU A 451 -8.13 -18.62 -7.12
CA GLU A 451 -7.03 -18.83 -6.18
C GLU A 451 -7.39 -18.33 -4.78
N SER A 452 -6.88 -19.00 -3.75
CA SER A 452 -6.99 -18.60 -2.34
C SER A 452 -5.62 -18.31 -1.71
N VAL A 453 -5.61 -17.58 -0.59
CA VAL A 453 -4.38 -17.34 0.21
C VAL A 453 -3.77 -18.65 0.69
N LEU A 454 -4.58 -19.67 0.98
CA LEU A 454 -4.06 -20.97 1.43
C LEU A 454 -3.34 -21.73 0.32
N ASP A 455 -3.73 -21.54 -0.93
CA ASP A 455 -3.08 -22.22 -2.05
C ASP A 455 -1.64 -21.75 -2.19
N ILE A 456 -1.39 -20.47 -1.92
CA ILE A 456 -0.03 -19.92 -1.79
C ILE A 456 0.76 -20.71 -0.73
N PHE A 457 0.18 -20.93 0.46
CA PHE A 457 0.85 -21.63 1.56
C PHE A 457 1.10 -23.13 1.32
N LYS A 458 0.30 -23.79 0.49
CA LYS A 458 0.47 -25.22 0.16
C LYS A 458 1.60 -25.48 -0.83
N VAL A 459 1.92 -24.51 -1.70
CA VAL A 459 2.93 -24.67 -2.76
C VAL A 459 4.36 -24.62 -2.19
N PHE A 460 4.55 -24.12 -0.96
CA PHE A 460 5.87 -23.91 -0.36
C PHE A 460 6.66 -25.19 -0.03
N GLY A 461 6.01 -26.32 0.19
CA GLY A 461 6.70 -27.59 0.42
C GLY A 461 7.52 -28.09 -0.78
N ALA A 462 7.28 -27.54 -1.98
CA ALA A 462 7.87 -28.00 -3.24
C ALA A 462 8.78 -26.98 -3.95
N LEU A 463 8.99 -25.79 -3.37
CA LEU A 463 9.70 -24.68 -4.04
C LEU A 463 11.19 -24.68 -3.68
N LYS A 464 12.04 -25.09 -4.64
CA LYS A 464 13.50 -24.93 -4.60
C LYS A 464 14.00 -23.59 -5.19
N GLN A 465 13.09 -22.67 -5.53
CA GLN A 465 13.42 -21.45 -6.29
C GLN A 465 13.53 -20.23 -5.39
N ARG A 466 14.49 -19.34 -5.68
CA ARG A 466 14.61 -18.03 -5.04
C ARG A 466 13.50 -17.11 -5.54
N PHE A 467 12.79 -16.46 -4.61
CA PHE A 467 11.76 -15.46 -4.93
C PHE A 467 12.29 -14.03 -4.95
N GLY A 468 13.54 -13.82 -4.52
CA GLY A 468 14.14 -12.50 -4.44
C GLY A 468 13.50 -11.65 -3.34
N GLN A 469 13.53 -10.34 -3.52
CA GLN A 469 13.05 -9.37 -2.54
C GLN A 469 11.67 -8.81 -2.91
N VAL A 470 10.98 -8.30 -1.88
CA VAL A 470 9.77 -7.49 -2.02
C VAL A 470 10.12 -6.04 -1.73
N TYR A 471 9.65 -5.12 -2.55
CA TYR A 471 9.90 -3.70 -2.44
C TYR A 471 8.59 -2.99 -2.13
N VAL A 472 8.61 -2.14 -1.11
CA VAL A 472 7.46 -1.31 -0.72
C VAL A 472 7.91 0.13 -0.57
N ASN A 473 7.33 1.00 -1.40
CA ASN A 473 7.59 2.43 -1.37
C ASN A 473 6.30 3.18 -1.04
N PHE A 474 6.39 4.09 -0.09
CA PHE A 474 5.31 5.02 0.22
C PHE A 474 5.45 6.27 -0.66
N GLY A 475 4.42 6.55 -1.46
CA GLY A 475 4.37 7.69 -2.38
C GLY A 475 3.90 8.97 -1.71
N GLU A 476 3.88 10.04 -2.49
CA GLU A 476 3.46 11.36 -2.01
C GLU A 476 1.99 11.33 -1.49
N PRO A 477 1.75 11.68 -0.21
CA PRO A 477 0.43 11.65 0.39
C PRO A 477 -0.49 12.75 -0.16
N ILE A 478 -1.72 12.38 -0.48
CA ILE A 478 -2.73 13.29 -1.02
C ILE A 478 -3.65 13.72 0.13
N ARG A 479 -3.51 14.97 0.57
CA ARG A 479 -4.40 15.58 1.57
C ARG A 479 -5.74 15.89 0.93
N LEU A 480 -6.81 15.22 1.35
CA LEU A 480 -8.10 15.30 0.66
C LEU A 480 -8.70 16.72 0.69
N ALA A 481 -8.54 17.43 1.80
CA ALA A 481 -9.00 18.82 1.90
C ALA A 481 -8.28 19.73 0.89
N GLY A 482 -6.96 19.65 0.79
CA GLY A 482 -6.18 20.45 -0.16
C GLY A 482 -6.47 20.09 -1.61
N PHE A 483 -6.70 18.80 -1.90
CA PHE A 483 -7.16 18.36 -3.21
C PHE A 483 -8.51 18.98 -3.57
N LEU A 484 -9.47 18.99 -2.64
CA LEU A 484 -10.78 19.60 -2.86
C LEU A 484 -10.70 21.12 -3.03
N ASP A 485 -9.80 21.80 -2.32
CA ASP A 485 -9.59 23.25 -2.46
C ASP A 485 -9.19 23.65 -3.87
N GLN A 486 -8.35 22.82 -4.50
CA GLN A 486 -7.90 23.02 -5.88
C GLN A 486 -9.00 22.65 -6.89
N GLN A 487 -9.72 21.56 -6.64
CA GLN A 487 -10.64 20.98 -7.62
C GLN A 487 -12.05 21.59 -7.58
N GLN A 488 -12.49 22.06 -6.42
CA GLN A 488 -13.83 22.60 -6.17
C GLN A 488 -13.75 23.76 -5.16
N PRO A 489 -13.30 24.96 -5.57
CA PRO A 489 -13.25 26.12 -4.68
C PRO A 489 -14.62 26.41 -4.03
N GLY A 490 -14.62 26.78 -2.74
CA GLY A 490 -15.85 27.06 -1.99
C GLY A 490 -16.63 25.82 -1.52
N TRP A 491 -16.12 24.61 -1.73
CA TRP A 491 -16.79 23.37 -1.27
C TRP A 491 -17.15 23.40 0.22
N ARG A 492 -16.32 24.04 1.06
CA ARG A 492 -16.55 24.13 2.52
C ARG A 492 -17.77 24.95 2.93
N GLU A 493 -18.24 25.85 2.07
CA GLU A 493 -19.37 26.74 2.35
C GLU A 493 -20.71 26.09 1.99
N GLN A 494 -20.67 24.90 1.37
CA GLN A 494 -21.86 24.17 0.93
C GLN A 494 -22.46 23.36 2.08
N ASP A 495 -23.80 23.24 2.10
CA ASP A 495 -24.46 22.36 3.07
C ASP A 495 -24.24 20.89 2.71
N HIS A 496 -23.46 20.20 3.53
CA HIS A 496 -23.12 18.78 3.37
C HIS A 496 -24.05 17.87 4.17
N GLY A 497 -25.36 18.08 4.04
CA GLY A 497 -26.37 17.23 4.65
C GLY A 497 -26.15 15.73 4.37
N PRO A 498 -26.76 14.80 5.13
CA PRO A 498 -26.43 13.38 5.07
C PRO A 498 -26.58 12.73 3.68
N GLN A 499 -27.51 13.22 2.85
CA GLN A 499 -27.74 12.71 1.49
C GLN A 499 -27.03 13.54 0.41
N TYR A 500 -26.18 14.50 0.79
CA TYR A 500 -25.52 15.41 -0.13
C TYR A 500 -24.73 14.65 -1.19
N ARG A 501 -25.07 14.89 -2.46
CA ARG A 501 -24.42 14.31 -3.63
C ARG A 501 -24.30 15.41 -4.70
N PRO A 502 -23.18 16.14 -4.73
CA PRO A 502 -23.00 17.19 -5.71
C PRO A 502 -22.83 16.63 -7.12
N ASP A 503 -23.24 17.40 -8.14
CA ASP A 503 -23.07 17.02 -9.55
C ASP A 503 -21.60 16.84 -9.94
N TRP A 504 -20.72 17.65 -9.34
CA TRP A 504 -19.27 17.58 -9.54
C TRP A 504 -18.60 16.35 -8.91
N LEU A 505 -19.30 15.59 -8.05
CA LEU A 505 -18.71 14.50 -7.26
C LEU A 505 -18.05 13.45 -8.15
N ASN A 506 -18.75 13.01 -9.20
CA ASN A 506 -18.28 11.92 -10.05
C ASN A 506 -17.00 12.32 -10.80
N ALA A 507 -17.00 13.53 -11.39
CA ALA A 507 -15.85 14.07 -12.12
C ALA A 507 -14.64 14.29 -11.19
N THR A 508 -14.87 14.87 -10.01
CA THR A 508 -13.80 15.08 -9.00
C THR A 508 -13.25 13.77 -8.46
N THR A 509 -14.10 12.75 -8.29
CA THR A 509 -13.66 11.41 -7.90
C THR A 509 -12.81 10.74 -8.98
N ALA A 510 -13.14 10.93 -10.26
CA ALA A 510 -12.33 10.43 -11.37
C ALA A 510 -10.92 11.04 -11.35
N ARG A 511 -10.82 12.37 -11.21
CA ARG A 511 -9.55 13.09 -11.08
C ARG A 511 -8.74 12.68 -9.85
N LEU A 512 -9.42 12.38 -8.73
CA LEU A 512 -8.76 11.83 -7.55
C LEU A 512 -8.18 10.44 -7.83
N GLY A 513 -8.93 9.60 -8.55
CA GLY A 513 -8.45 8.28 -9.00
C GLY A 513 -7.20 8.38 -9.86
N GLU A 514 -7.22 9.25 -10.87
CA GLU A 514 -6.05 9.53 -11.74
C GLU A 514 -4.86 10.04 -10.94
N THR A 515 -5.08 10.93 -9.98
CA THR A 515 -4.03 11.45 -9.09
C THR A 515 -3.41 10.33 -8.24
N VAL A 516 -4.22 9.45 -7.66
CA VAL A 516 -3.73 8.29 -6.91
C VAL A 516 -2.93 7.35 -7.80
N ALA A 517 -3.39 7.08 -9.03
CA ALA A 517 -2.67 6.22 -9.98
C ALA A 517 -1.32 6.81 -10.40
N ARG A 518 -1.26 8.12 -10.63
CA ARG A 518 -0.01 8.85 -10.90
C ARG A 518 0.96 8.75 -9.72
N HIS A 519 0.50 9.02 -8.49
CA HIS A 519 1.38 8.94 -7.31
C HIS A 519 1.84 7.50 -7.00
N LEU A 520 1.03 6.48 -7.33
CA LEU A 520 1.45 5.07 -7.25
C LEU A 520 2.62 4.78 -8.22
N ASN A 521 2.55 5.31 -9.43
CA ASN A 521 3.61 5.16 -10.42
C ASN A 521 4.86 5.99 -10.08
N GLU A 522 4.71 7.17 -9.47
CA GLU A 522 5.82 7.98 -8.93
C GLU A 522 6.56 7.26 -7.79
N ALA A 523 5.87 6.41 -7.03
CA ALA A 523 6.45 5.62 -5.95
C ALA A 523 7.08 4.29 -6.43
N ALA A 524 7.20 4.05 -7.74
CA ALA A 524 7.69 2.77 -8.24
C ALA A 524 9.09 2.43 -7.71
N ALA A 525 9.26 1.18 -7.26
CA ALA A 525 10.57 0.63 -6.91
C ALA A 525 11.10 -0.18 -8.10
N ILE A 526 12.14 0.32 -8.75
CA ILE A 526 12.82 -0.39 -9.82
C ILE A 526 13.72 -1.45 -9.18
N ASN A 527 13.58 -2.70 -9.62
CA ASN A 527 14.39 -3.81 -9.17
C ASN A 527 15.22 -4.43 -10.33
N PRO A 528 16.18 -5.33 -10.03
CA PRO A 528 17.04 -5.94 -11.06
C PRO A 528 16.26 -6.67 -12.16
N VAL A 529 15.17 -7.36 -11.78
CA VAL A 529 14.33 -8.11 -12.71
C VAL A 529 13.64 -7.19 -13.71
N ASN A 530 13.16 -6.03 -13.25
CA ASN A 530 12.52 -5.05 -14.14
C ASN A 530 13.47 -4.58 -15.23
N LEU A 531 14.72 -4.23 -14.87
CA LEU A 531 15.71 -3.72 -15.83
C LEU A 531 16.20 -4.80 -16.80
N VAL A 532 16.46 -6.02 -16.31
CA VAL A 532 16.84 -7.16 -17.18
C VAL A 532 15.70 -7.51 -18.13
N ALA A 533 14.45 -7.52 -17.65
CA ALA A 533 13.27 -7.73 -18.49
C ALA A 533 13.15 -6.67 -19.57
N LEU A 534 13.26 -5.39 -19.20
CA LEU A 534 13.19 -4.26 -20.13
C LEU A 534 14.27 -4.36 -21.22
N ALA A 535 15.52 -4.69 -20.85
CA ALA A 535 16.63 -4.81 -21.78
C ALA A 535 16.45 -5.99 -22.75
N LEU A 536 16.18 -7.20 -22.26
CA LEU A 536 16.05 -8.40 -23.10
C LEU A 536 14.83 -8.35 -24.01
N LEU A 537 13.67 -7.88 -23.51
CA LEU A 537 12.45 -7.74 -24.31
C LEU A 537 12.53 -6.63 -25.37
N SER A 538 13.52 -5.74 -25.27
CA SER A 538 13.79 -4.74 -26.30
C SER A 538 14.64 -5.29 -27.46
N THR A 539 15.04 -6.57 -27.40
CA THR A 539 15.77 -7.23 -28.48
C THR A 539 14.82 -8.08 -29.34
N SER A 540 15.14 -8.27 -30.62
CA SER A 540 14.29 -9.05 -31.53
C SER A 540 14.31 -10.55 -31.26
N ARG A 541 15.38 -11.06 -30.63
CA ARG A 541 15.58 -12.49 -30.31
C ARG A 541 15.47 -12.78 -28.81
N LEU A 542 15.06 -11.79 -28.01
CA LEU A 542 15.00 -11.88 -26.54
C LEU A 542 16.34 -12.30 -25.91
N ALA A 543 17.46 -11.92 -26.52
CA ALA A 543 18.80 -12.41 -26.21
C ALA A 543 19.88 -11.33 -26.36
N LEU A 544 20.87 -11.33 -25.46
CA LEU A 544 22.05 -10.47 -25.50
C LEU A 544 23.29 -11.19 -24.97
N ASP A 545 24.47 -10.80 -25.49
CA ASP A 545 25.76 -11.08 -24.85
C ASP A 545 25.80 -10.46 -23.44
N GLU A 546 26.37 -11.16 -22.46
CA GLU A 546 26.44 -10.71 -21.06
C GLU A 546 27.09 -9.33 -20.93
N ARG A 547 28.15 -9.03 -21.70
CA ARG A 547 28.81 -7.72 -21.70
C ARG A 547 27.93 -6.63 -22.32
N ALA A 548 27.17 -6.94 -23.38
CA ALA A 548 26.20 -6.03 -23.97
C ALA A 548 25.05 -5.75 -23.02
N LEU A 549 24.50 -6.78 -22.36
CA LEU A 549 23.46 -6.60 -21.36
C LEU A 549 23.96 -5.72 -20.20
N THR A 550 25.18 -5.96 -19.72
CA THR A 550 25.81 -5.13 -18.68
C THR A 550 25.84 -3.66 -19.08
N ARG A 551 26.32 -3.35 -20.29
CA ARG A 551 26.33 -1.96 -20.81
C ARG A 551 24.95 -1.33 -20.89
N VAL A 552 23.93 -2.10 -21.29
CA VAL A 552 22.54 -1.60 -21.34
C VAL A 552 22.03 -1.27 -19.95
N LEU A 553 22.29 -2.14 -18.98
CA LEU A 553 21.85 -1.93 -17.60
C LEU A 553 22.59 -0.78 -16.93
N ASP A 554 23.90 -0.66 -17.13
CA ASP A 554 24.70 0.46 -16.64
C ASP A 554 24.20 1.79 -17.22
N LEU A 555 23.88 1.81 -18.52
CA LEU A 555 23.28 2.98 -19.16
C LEU A 555 21.92 3.32 -18.54
N TYR A 556 21.03 2.34 -18.36
CA TYR A 556 19.72 2.57 -17.76
C TYR A 556 19.84 3.12 -16.33
N LEU A 557 20.76 2.56 -15.53
CA LEU A 557 21.05 3.07 -14.19
C LEU A 557 21.63 4.49 -14.23
N ALA A 558 22.55 4.78 -15.15
CA ALA A 558 23.14 6.11 -15.30
C ALA A 558 22.08 7.16 -15.67
N LEU A 559 21.25 6.86 -16.68
CA LEU A 559 20.14 7.71 -17.10
C LEU A 559 19.16 8.00 -15.96
N LEU A 560 18.77 6.99 -15.19
CA LEU A 560 17.80 7.14 -14.09
C LEU A 560 18.40 7.82 -12.86
N ARG A 561 19.72 7.74 -12.64
CA ARG A 561 20.42 8.51 -11.61
C ARG A 561 20.52 9.99 -12.00
N GLN A 562 20.71 10.27 -13.29
CA GLN A 562 20.83 11.62 -13.82
C GLN A 562 19.49 12.35 -13.92
N VAL A 563 18.44 11.65 -14.38
CA VAL A 563 17.07 12.18 -14.46
C VAL A 563 16.14 11.26 -13.65
N PRO A 564 16.10 11.40 -12.31
CA PRO A 564 15.22 10.61 -11.47
C PRO A 564 13.75 10.81 -11.85
N TYR A 565 13.00 9.72 -11.97
CA TYR A 565 11.58 9.81 -12.34
C TYR A 565 10.75 10.56 -11.30
N SER A 566 10.99 10.31 -10.00
CA SER A 566 10.34 11.00 -8.88
C SER A 566 11.19 10.88 -7.61
N PRO A 567 11.08 11.82 -6.65
CA PRO A 567 11.71 11.69 -5.32
C PRO A 567 11.32 10.42 -4.54
N HIS A 568 10.19 9.79 -4.90
CA HIS A 568 9.68 8.56 -4.27
C HIS A 568 10.03 7.28 -5.05
N THR A 569 10.71 7.41 -6.20
CA THR A 569 11.19 6.27 -6.99
C THR A 569 12.52 5.78 -6.42
N THR A 570 12.70 4.47 -6.33
CA THR A 570 13.97 3.87 -5.86
C THR A 570 14.61 3.01 -6.93
N LEU A 571 15.94 2.97 -6.94
CA LEU A 571 16.77 2.20 -7.87
C LEU A 571 17.38 0.97 -7.18
N PRO A 572 17.70 -0.10 -7.94
CA PRO A 572 18.41 -1.22 -7.36
C PRO A 572 19.87 -0.83 -7.08
N GLU A 573 20.46 -1.49 -6.08
CA GLU A 573 21.88 -1.36 -5.74
C GLU A 573 22.75 -2.16 -6.71
N GLY A 574 23.99 -1.73 -6.91
CA GLY A 574 24.98 -2.40 -7.78
C GLY A 574 25.08 -1.83 -9.19
N ASP A 575 25.89 -2.51 -10.00
CA ASP A 575 26.11 -2.26 -11.43
C ASP A 575 25.37 -3.31 -12.28
N GLY A 576 25.40 -3.15 -13.61
CA GLY A 576 24.73 -4.05 -14.55
C GLY A 576 25.13 -5.52 -14.37
N GLN A 577 26.40 -5.80 -14.05
CA GLN A 577 26.89 -7.16 -13.83
C GLN A 577 26.28 -7.77 -12.57
N ALA A 578 26.21 -7.02 -11.46
CA ALA A 578 25.57 -7.45 -10.24
C ALA A 578 24.07 -7.73 -10.43
N LEU A 579 23.37 -6.88 -11.20
CA LEU A 579 21.96 -7.09 -11.53
C LEU A 579 21.74 -8.38 -12.33
N ILE A 580 22.61 -8.65 -13.32
CA ILE A 580 22.56 -9.88 -14.13
C ILE A 580 22.77 -11.11 -13.26
N GLU A 581 23.78 -11.11 -12.39
CA GLU A 581 24.08 -12.24 -11.51
C GLU A 581 22.91 -12.52 -10.56
N HIS A 582 22.30 -11.46 -10.00
CA HIS A 582 21.11 -11.59 -9.15
C HIS A 582 19.96 -12.28 -9.89
N VAL A 583 19.58 -11.78 -11.08
CA VAL A 583 18.47 -12.33 -11.87
C VAL A 583 18.76 -13.76 -12.36
N ARG A 584 20.03 -14.06 -12.71
CA ARG A 584 20.47 -15.43 -13.05
C ARG A 584 20.29 -16.38 -11.87
N SER A 585 20.64 -15.96 -10.66
CA SER A 585 20.48 -16.78 -9.44
C SER A 585 19.02 -17.16 -9.14
N MET A 586 18.05 -16.45 -9.74
CA MET A 586 16.61 -16.73 -9.63
C MET A 586 16.04 -17.60 -10.75
N ASN A 587 16.87 -18.02 -11.71
CA ASN A 587 16.48 -18.78 -12.90
C ASN A 587 15.36 -18.11 -13.73
N LEU A 588 15.43 -16.79 -13.89
CA LEU A 588 14.52 -16.02 -14.77
C LEU A 588 15.08 -15.79 -16.18
N VAL A 589 16.36 -16.10 -16.39
CA VAL A 589 17.04 -16.02 -17.69
C VAL A 589 17.75 -17.35 -17.95
N ALA A 590 17.73 -17.79 -19.20
CA ALA A 590 18.50 -18.92 -19.67
C ALA A 590 19.87 -18.46 -20.18
N GLU A 591 20.84 -19.38 -20.17
CA GLU A 591 22.19 -19.09 -20.64
C GLU A 591 22.67 -20.13 -21.64
N GLN A 592 23.41 -19.66 -22.64
CA GLN A 592 24.20 -20.48 -23.55
C GLN A 592 25.64 -19.99 -23.51
N LYS A 593 26.59 -20.92 -23.36
CA LYS A 593 28.03 -20.61 -23.37
C LYS A 593 28.67 -21.21 -24.61
N ASP A 594 29.52 -20.43 -25.25
CA ASP A 594 30.37 -20.85 -26.36
C ASP A 594 31.79 -20.30 -26.18
N ALA A 595 32.65 -20.48 -27.19
CA ALA A 595 34.03 -20.00 -27.15
C ALA A 595 34.16 -18.47 -27.17
N LEU A 596 33.12 -17.74 -27.57
CA LEU A 596 33.10 -16.28 -27.70
C LEU A 596 32.50 -15.58 -26.47
N GLY A 597 31.76 -16.31 -25.63
CA GLY A 597 31.30 -15.82 -24.34
C GLY A 597 30.00 -16.46 -23.90
N ARG A 598 29.23 -15.69 -23.13
CA ARG A 598 27.93 -16.09 -22.60
C ARG A 598 26.83 -15.25 -23.21
N ILE A 599 25.84 -15.92 -23.75
CA ILE A 599 24.60 -15.31 -24.24
C ILE A 599 23.51 -15.61 -23.24
N LEU A 600 22.81 -14.56 -22.83
CA LEU A 600 21.64 -14.63 -21.95
C LEU A 600 20.39 -14.40 -22.76
N TYR A 601 19.38 -15.24 -22.57
CA TYR A 601 18.14 -15.16 -23.34
C TYR A 601 16.90 -15.54 -22.52
N LEU A 602 15.72 -15.14 -22.99
CA LEU A 602 14.45 -15.53 -22.42
C LEU A 602 13.87 -16.72 -23.20
N ASP A 603 13.64 -17.84 -22.51
CA ASP A 603 12.79 -18.90 -23.05
C ASP A 603 11.32 -18.45 -23.14
N GLU A 604 10.48 -19.21 -23.85
CA GLU A 604 9.08 -18.84 -24.11
C GLU A 604 8.25 -18.64 -22.82
N GLY A 605 8.52 -19.41 -21.76
CA GLY A 605 7.82 -19.29 -20.49
C GLY A 605 8.22 -18.03 -19.72
N ASN A 606 9.53 -17.79 -19.65
CA ASN A 606 10.10 -16.63 -19.00
C ASN A 606 9.85 -15.34 -19.79
N ALA A 607 9.78 -15.38 -21.12
CA ALA A 607 9.50 -14.21 -21.94
C ALA A 607 8.18 -13.52 -21.55
N VAL A 608 7.09 -14.31 -21.45
CA VAL A 608 5.78 -13.78 -21.07
C VAL A 608 5.78 -13.29 -19.62
N LEU A 609 6.46 -13.99 -18.71
CA LEU A 609 6.58 -13.56 -17.32
C LEU A 609 7.42 -12.27 -17.19
N MET A 610 8.48 -12.12 -17.97
CA MET A 610 9.31 -10.92 -17.97
C MET A 610 8.57 -9.73 -18.55
N THR A 611 7.60 -9.93 -19.45
CA THR A 611 6.71 -8.86 -19.91
C THR A 611 5.95 -8.22 -18.76
N TYR A 612 5.49 -9.02 -17.78
CA TYR A 612 4.89 -8.50 -16.55
C TYR A 612 5.86 -7.59 -15.78
N TYR A 613 7.10 -8.04 -15.55
CA TYR A 613 8.08 -7.27 -14.79
C TYR A 613 8.55 -6.01 -15.52
N ARG A 614 8.68 -6.04 -16.85
CA ARG A 614 8.94 -4.85 -17.66
C ARG A 614 7.84 -3.81 -17.48
N ASN A 615 6.58 -4.26 -17.52
CA ASN A 615 5.41 -3.37 -17.46
C ASN A 615 5.27 -2.64 -16.12
N ASN A 616 5.90 -3.13 -15.05
CA ASN A 616 5.95 -2.45 -13.76
C ASN A 616 6.78 -1.14 -13.77
N VAL A 617 7.64 -0.94 -14.77
CA VAL A 617 8.54 0.23 -14.87
C VAL A 617 8.46 0.93 -16.24
N LEU A 618 7.56 0.49 -17.13
CA LEU A 618 7.47 1.01 -18.49
C LEU A 618 7.17 2.52 -18.52
N HIS A 619 6.37 3.02 -17.58
CA HIS A 619 6.04 4.44 -17.44
C HIS A 619 7.26 5.32 -17.18
N ILE A 620 8.27 4.80 -16.48
CA ILE A 620 9.52 5.50 -16.15
C ILE A 620 10.36 5.74 -17.40
N PHE A 621 10.39 4.75 -18.30
CA PHE A 621 11.18 4.81 -19.53
C PHE A 621 10.42 5.39 -20.72
N ALA A 622 9.12 5.65 -20.61
CA ALA A 622 8.28 6.02 -21.74
C ALA A 622 8.75 7.29 -22.47
N LEU A 623 9.08 8.35 -21.73
CA LEU A 623 9.54 9.61 -22.31
C LEU A 623 10.96 9.53 -22.93
N PRO A 624 12.00 9.03 -22.24
CA PRO A 624 13.32 8.89 -22.87
C PRO A 624 13.31 7.91 -24.05
N ALA A 625 12.47 6.87 -24.00
CA ALA A 625 12.27 5.97 -25.12
C ALA A 625 11.57 6.63 -26.30
N LEU A 626 10.56 7.47 -26.04
CA LEU A 626 9.91 8.25 -27.09
C LEU A 626 10.91 9.17 -27.77
N LEU A 627 11.71 9.91 -26.99
CA LEU A 627 12.77 10.77 -27.53
C LEU A 627 13.76 9.97 -28.39
N ALA A 628 14.24 8.84 -27.88
CA ALA A 628 15.13 7.94 -28.61
C ALA A 628 14.49 7.40 -29.91
N SER A 629 13.19 7.14 -29.90
CA SER A 629 12.47 6.58 -31.05
C SER A 629 12.48 7.49 -32.27
N PHE A 630 12.47 8.81 -32.08
CA PHE A 630 12.52 9.75 -33.20
C PHE A 630 13.85 9.68 -33.99
N PHE A 631 14.92 9.21 -33.35
CA PHE A 631 16.24 9.08 -33.96
C PHE A 631 16.49 7.72 -34.64
N LEU A 632 15.51 6.81 -34.64
CA LEU A 632 15.65 5.52 -35.35
C LEU A 632 15.57 5.69 -36.87
N SER A 633 14.67 6.54 -37.35
CA SER A 633 14.49 6.82 -38.78
C SER A 633 15.06 8.18 -39.19
N SER A 634 15.20 9.13 -38.27
CA SER A 634 15.78 10.45 -38.54
C SER A 634 17.20 10.59 -37.97
N SER A 635 18.14 11.06 -38.77
CA SER A 635 19.53 11.23 -38.33
C SER A 635 19.77 12.48 -37.49
N ARG A 636 18.95 13.51 -37.69
CA ARG A 636 19.02 14.81 -37.01
C ARG A 636 17.62 15.38 -36.79
N MET A 637 17.41 16.10 -35.70
CA MET A 637 16.16 16.80 -35.39
C MET A 637 16.41 18.06 -34.58
N SER A 638 15.63 19.12 -34.82
CA SER A 638 15.67 20.33 -34.00
C SER A 638 14.89 20.15 -32.70
N ARG A 639 15.24 20.95 -31.68
CA ARG A 639 14.51 20.96 -30.41
C ARG A 639 13.04 21.32 -30.56
N GLN A 640 12.74 22.28 -31.45
CA GLN A 640 11.37 22.70 -31.72
C GLN A 640 10.51 21.55 -32.27
N LEU A 641 11.04 20.79 -33.24
CA LEU A 641 10.30 19.70 -33.87
C LEU A 641 10.11 18.51 -32.91
N LEU A 642 11.11 18.23 -32.07
CA LEU A 642 10.98 17.24 -30.99
C LEU A 642 9.84 17.63 -30.03
N GLY A 643 9.82 18.88 -29.57
CA GLY A 643 8.76 19.40 -28.70
C GLY A 643 7.38 19.21 -29.33
N GLN A 644 7.20 19.59 -30.59
CA GLN A 644 5.93 19.43 -31.31
C GLN A 644 5.42 17.99 -31.33
N TYR A 645 6.28 17.01 -31.66
CA TYR A 645 5.86 15.60 -31.71
C TYR A 645 5.68 14.99 -30.33
N VAL A 646 6.48 15.39 -29.33
CA VAL A 646 6.30 14.92 -27.96
C VAL A 646 4.97 15.44 -27.40
N HIS A 647 4.68 16.73 -27.54
CA HIS A 647 3.39 17.31 -27.12
C HIS A 647 2.20 16.66 -27.82
N ALA A 648 2.35 16.25 -29.09
CA ALA A 648 1.30 15.53 -29.80
C ALA A 648 1.04 14.11 -29.27
N LEU A 649 2.06 13.40 -28.78
CA LEU A 649 1.92 11.99 -28.36
C LEU A 649 1.77 11.81 -26.85
N TYR A 650 2.32 12.75 -26.08
CA TYR A 650 2.41 12.66 -24.63
C TYR A 650 1.05 12.49 -23.95
N PRO A 651 -0.05 13.17 -24.33
CA PRO A 651 -1.35 12.99 -23.68
C PRO A 651 -1.86 11.54 -23.72
N TYR A 652 -1.60 10.82 -24.82
CA TYR A 652 -2.02 9.43 -24.96
C TYR A 652 -1.16 8.47 -24.15
N LEU A 653 0.16 8.73 -24.11
CA LEU A 653 1.07 7.99 -23.24
C LEU A 653 0.75 8.26 -21.76
N GLN A 654 0.46 9.50 -21.42
CA GLN A 654 0.08 9.92 -20.07
C GLN A 654 -1.20 9.24 -19.62
N ALA A 655 -2.24 9.19 -20.45
CA ALA A 655 -3.49 8.52 -20.12
C ALA A 655 -3.32 6.99 -20.00
N GLU A 656 -2.50 6.36 -20.83
CA GLU A 656 -2.28 4.91 -20.82
C GLU A 656 -1.36 4.43 -19.69
N LEU A 657 -0.35 5.24 -19.33
CA LEU A 657 0.72 4.88 -18.39
C LEU A 657 0.70 5.69 -17.09
N PHE A 658 -0.26 6.59 -16.90
CA PHE A 658 -0.35 7.51 -15.76
C PHE A 658 0.97 8.26 -15.54
N LEU A 659 1.50 8.87 -16.62
CA LEU A 659 2.75 9.63 -16.57
C LEU A 659 2.59 10.89 -15.70
N ARG A 660 3.67 11.26 -15.01
CA ARG A 660 3.59 12.25 -13.95
C ARG A 660 3.54 13.71 -14.39
N TRP A 661 4.23 14.06 -15.47
CA TRP A 661 4.48 15.45 -15.83
C TRP A 661 3.25 16.08 -16.45
N THR A 662 2.92 17.30 -16.04
CA THR A 662 1.87 18.09 -16.69
C THR A 662 2.38 18.69 -18.00
N PRO A 663 1.50 19.15 -18.90
CA PRO A 663 1.92 19.81 -20.15
C PRO A 663 2.89 20.98 -19.93
N GLU A 664 2.73 21.73 -18.84
CA GLU A 664 3.55 22.88 -18.49
C GLU A 664 4.98 22.50 -18.08
N GLN A 665 5.16 21.28 -17.54
CA GLN A 665 6.47 20.74 -17.12
C GLN A 665 7.20 20.03 -18.26
N LEU A 666 6.50 19.72 -19.35
CA LEU A 666 6.96 18.77 -20.35
C LEU A 666 8.23 19.26 -21.08
N ASP A 667 8.31 20.54 -21.43
CA ASP A 667 9.46 21.09 -22.15
C ASP A 667 10.75 21.05 -21.30
N GLU A 668 10.66 21.38 -20.02
CA GLU A 668 11.80 21.31 -19.10
C GLU A 668 12.32 19.87 -18.97
N VAL A 669 11.41 18.91 -18.86
CA VAL A 669 11.76 17.49 -18.69
C VAL A 669 12.33 16.91 -20.00
N ILE A 670 11.83 17.34 -21.16
CA ILE A 670 12.42 17.02 -22.46
C ILE A 670 13.88 17.48 -22.48
N ASP A 671 14.17 18.71 -22.04
CA ASP A 671 15.53 19.26 -22.04
C ASP A 671 16.46 18.48 -21.11
N GLN A 672 16.00 18.15 -19.90
CA GLN A 672 16.75 17.31 -18.96
C GLN A 672 17.11 15.94 -19.58
N TRP A 673 16.16 15.30 -20.26
CA TRP A 673 16.42 14.03 -20.94
C TRP A 673 17.36 14.18 -22.13
N LEU A 674 17.23 15.24 -22.93
CA LEU A 674 18.13 15.47 -24.07
C LEU A 674 19.58 15.69 -23.61
N VAL A 675 19.78 16.44 -22.53
CA VAL A 675 21.11 16.59 -21.88
C VAL A 675 21.65 15.23 -21.45
N ALA A 676 20.85 14.43 -20.75
CA ALA A 676 21.27 13.10 -20.32
C ALA A 676 21.61 12.16 -21.49
N LEU A 677 20.80 12.18 -22.56
CA LEU A 677 21.09 11.41 -23.77
C LEU A 677 22.39 11.86 -24.46
N VAL A 678 22.71 13.16 -24.44
CA VAL A 678 23.97 13.69 -24.99
C VAL A 678 25.16 13.28 -24.14
N GLU A 679 25.08 13.42 -22.81
CA GLU A 679 26.17 13.05 -21.90
C GLU A 679 26.48 11.55 -21.92
N GLN A 680 25.47 10.70 -22.07
CA GLN A 680 25.65 9.25 -22.25
C GLN A 680 26.07 8.86 -23.68
N GLY A 681 26.29 9.84 -24.58
CA GLY A 681 26.71 9.63 -25.97
C GLY A 681 25.66 8.99 -26.87
N LEU A 682 24.40 8.94 -26.42
CA LEU A 682 23.26 8.44 -27.20
C LEU A 682 22.79 9.46 -28.23
N LEU A 683 23.10 10.74 -28.03
CA LEU A 683 22.92 11.84 -28.98
C LEU A 683 24.17 12.74 -28.97
N ARG A 684 24.28 13.61 -29.97
CA ARG A 684 25.21 14.75 -29.98
C ARG A 684 24.43 16.00 -30.29
N GLN A 685 24.75 17.10 -29.62
CA GLN A 685 24.17 18.40 -29.90
C GLN A 685 25.10 19.18 -30.83
N ASP A 686 24.54 19.72 -31.90
CA ASP A 686 25.18 20.62 -32.86
C ASP A 686 24.28 21.85 -33.01
N ASN A 687 24.61 22.91 -32.27
CA ASN A 687 23.75 24.09 -32.12
C ASN A 687 22.34 23.72 -31.61
N ASP A 688 21.29 24.01 -32.38
CA ASP A 688 19.89 23.66 -32.07
C ASP A 688 19.46 22.28 -32.63
N LEU A 689 20.39 21.53 -33.22
CA LEU A 689 20.14 20.20 -33.76
C LEU A 689 20.70 19.12 -32.84
N TYR A 690 19.88 18.11 -32.59
CA TYR A 690 20.32 16.86 -32.00
C TYR A 690 20.57 15.85 -33.12
N VAL A 691 21.69 15.13 -33.04
CA VAL A 691 22.17 14.19 -34.05
C VAL A 691 22.42 12.84 -33.42
N ARG A 692 21.94 11.79 -34.08
CA ARG A 692 22.15 10.41 -33.61
C ARG A 692 23.59 9.92 -33.86
N PRO A 693 24.07 8.92 -33.11
CA PRO A 693 25.32 8.22 -33.40
C PRO A 693 25.27 7.48 -34.74
N ALA A 694 26.45 7.13 -35.28
CA ALA A 694 26.53 6.35 -36.52
C ALA A 694 25.83 4.99 -36.36
N PRO A 695 25.09 4.47 -37.37
CA PRO A 695 24.37 3.20 -37.24
C PRO A 695 25.24 1.98 -36.90
N SER A 696 26.53 2.02 -37.24
CA SER A 696 27.53 1.00 -36.90
C SER A 696 28.09 1.12 -35.48
N SER A 697 27.76 2.19 -34.74
CA SER A 697 28.28 2.45 -33.40
C SER A 697 27.54 1.66 -32.33
N ARG A 698 28.23 1.38 -31.21
CA ARG A 698 27.62 0.75 -30.03
C ARG A 698 26.54 1.63 -29.42
N GLN A 699 26.74 2.95 -29.42
CA GLN A 699 25.80 3.94 -28.90
C GLN A 699 24.48 3.92 -29.66
N PHE A 700 24.51 3.72 -30.99
CA PHE A 700 23.27 3.58 -31.76
C PHE A 700 22.49 2.30 -31.39
N VAL A 701 23.18 1.20 -31.07
CA VAL A 701 22.53 -0.02 -30.56
C VAL A 701 21.85 0.24 -29.22
N LEU A 702 22.52 0.93 -28.30
CA LEU A 702 21.95 1.31 -27.00
C LEU A 702 20.73 2.24 -27.16
N LEU A 703 20.83 3.25 -28.02
CA LEU A 703 19.72 4.15 -28.37
C LEU A 703 18.52 3.36 -28.93
N THR A 704 18.80 2.38 -29.79
CA THR A 704 17.78 1.50 -30.38
C THR A 704 17.08 0.65 -29.33
N LEU A 705 17.82 0.08 -28.38
CA LEU A 705 17.23 -0.72 -27.29
C LEU A 705 16.35 0.13 -26.39
N LEU A 706 16.79 1.36 -26.05
CA LEU A 706 15.98 2.31 -25.27
C LEU A 706 14.68 2.66 -26.01
N ALA A 707 14.76 3.00 -27.30
CA ALA A 707 13.60 3.35 -28.12
C ALA A 707 12.58 2.20 -28.24
N ARG A 708 13.06 0.94 -28.29
CA ARG A 708 12.20 -0.24 -28.44
C ARG A 708 11.29 -0.52 -27.25
N THR A 709 11.58 0.04 -26.09
CA THR A 709 10.76 -0.13 -24.89
C THR A 709 9.32 0.35 -25.08
N ILE A 710 9.10 1.44 -25.83
CA ILE A 710 7.77 2.04 -26.06
C ILE A 710 7.17 1.70 -27.43
N THR A 711 7.92 1.01 -28.31
CA THR A 711 7.50 0.74 -29.69
C THR A 711 6.15 0.04 -29.76
N GLN A 712 5.87 -0.94 -28.89
CA GLN A 712 4.58 -1.65 -28.89
C GLN A 712 3.38 -0.73 -28.62
N THR A 713 3.54 0.29 -27.76
CA THR A 713 2.48 1.29 -27.54
C THR A 713 2.31 2.19 -28.77
N LEU A 714 3.40 2.68 -29.35
CA LEU A 714 3.35 3.52 -30.55
C LEU A 714 2.74 2.77 -31.76
N GLN A 715 3.01 1.48 -31.89
CA GLN A 715 2.41 0.63 -32.91
C GLN A 715 0.89 0.54 -32.77
N ARG A 716 0.38 0.41 -31.55
CA ARG A 716 -1.07 0.35 -31.27
C ARG A 716 -1.75 1.68 -31.57
N PHE A 717 -1.11 2.79 -31.21
CA PHE A 717 -1.62 4.12 -31.54
C PHE A 717 -1.72 4.31 -33.06
N TYR A 718 -0.63 4.00 -33.79
CA TYR A 718 -0.62 4.12 -35.26
C TYR A 718 -1.61 3.17 -35.94
N MET A 719 -1.77 1.95 -35.41
CA MET A 719 -2.75 0.97 -35.90
C MET A 719 -4.17 1.54 -35.82
N ALA A 720 -4.58 2.03 -34.65
CA ALA A 720 -5.92 2.57 -34.45
C ALA A 720 -6.17 3.81 -35.33
N THR A 721 -5.19 4.73 -35.42
CA THR A 721 -5.33 5.91 -36.30
C THR A 721 -5.38 5.52 -37.77
N SER A 722 -4.55 4.58 -38.22
CA SER A 722 -4.50 4.16 -39.63
C SER A 722 -5.78 3.44 -40.06
N LEU A 723 -6.31 2.55 -39.21
CA LEU A 723 -7.58 1.87 -39.48
C LEU A 723 -8.74 2.85 -39.57
N LEU A 724 -8.76 3.87 -38.70
CA LEU A 724 -9.77 4.92 -38.73
C LEU A 724 -9.67 5.78 -40.00
N ILE A 725 -8.46 6.28 -40.32
CA ILE A 725 -8.23 7.12 -41.49
C ILE A 725 -8.62 6.38 -42.78
N ASN A 726 -8.17 5.14 -42.92
CA ASN A 726 -8.46 4.33 -44.12
C ASN A 726 -9.94 4.00 -44.26
N SER A 727 -10.70 3.94 -43.17
CA SER A 727 -12.14 3.71 -43.23
C SER A 727 -12.94 4.96 -43.63
N GLY A 728 -12.31 6.14 -43.70
CA GLY A 728 -12.98 7.41 -44.02
C GLY A 728 -13.70 8.07 -42.83
N GLN A 729 -14.08 9.33 -43.01
CA GLN A 729 -14.80 10.13 -42.00
C GLN A 729 -16.18 9.54 -41.69
N ASN A 730 -16.59 9.55 -40.42
CA ASN A 730 -17.93 9.14 -39.95
C ASN A 730 -18.38 7.76 -40.47
N SER A 731 -17.46 6.80 -40.57
CA SER A 731 -17.76 5.45 -41.07
C SER A 731 -17.84 4.41 -39.95
N LEU A 732 -16.92 4.48 -38.98
CA LEU A 732 -16.79 3.53 -37.88
C LEU A 732 -17.31 4.10 -36.57
N SER A 733 -17.97 3.27 -35.76
CA SER A 733 -18.17 3.57 -34.34
C SER A 733 -16.89 3.25 -33.54
N ALA A 734 -16.81 3.75 -32.31
CA ALA A 734 -15.70 3.45 -31.40
C ALA A 734 -15.56 1.94 -31.14
N GLU A 735 -16.67 1.22 -30.98
CA GLU A 735 -16.67 -0.23 -30.77
C GLU A 735 -16.19 -0.99 -32.02
N ALA A 736 -16.63 -0.58 -33.21
CA ALA A 736 -16.17 -1.20 -34.45
C ALA A 736 -14.67 -0.99 -34.68
N LEU A 737 -14.15 0.20 -34.41
CA LEU A 737 -12.70 0.47 -34.50
C LEU A 737 -11.91 -0.37 -33.48
N GLU A 738 -12.41 -0.50 -32.26
CA GLU A 738 -11.82 -1.33 -31.20
C GLU A 738 -11.70 -2.80 -31.63
N ASP A 739 -12.76 -3.38 -32.20
CA ASP A 739 -12.75 -4.76 -32.71
C ASP A 739 -11.78 -4.96 -33.88
N LEU A 740 -11.74 -4.00 -34.82
CA LEU A 740 -10.78 -4.03 -35.93
C LEU A 740 -9.33 -4.00 -35.45
N CYS A 741 -9.03 -3.17 -34.44
CA CYS A 741 -7.69 -3.11 -33.84
C CYS A 741 -7.29 -4.45 -33.22
N VAL A 742 -8.20 -5.12 -32.51
CA VAL A 742 -7.92 -6.44 -31.92
C VAL A 742 -7.63 -7.48 -33.00
N MET A 743 -8.45 -7.56 -34.05
CA MET A 743 -8.23 -8.51 -35.15
C MET A 743 -6.89 -8.27 -35.85
N MET A 744 -6.57 -7.00 -36.11
CA MET A 744 -5.31 -6.63 -36.75
C MET A 744 -4.10 -6.92 -35.86
N ALA A 745 -4.19 -6.65 -34.56
CA ALA A 745 -3.14 -6.96 -33.59
C ALA A 745 -2.86 -8.47 -33.50
N GLN A 746 -3.91 -9.30 -33.52
CA GLN A 746 -3.78 -10.77 -33.56
C GLN A 746 -3.06 -11.21 -34.84
N ARG A 747 -3.45 -10.67 -36.00
CA ARG A 747 -2.80 -10.99 -37.28
C ARG A 747 -1.32 -10.59 -37.29
N LEU A 748 -0.99 -9.39 -36.80
CA LEU A 748 0.40 -8.94 -36.69
C LEU A 748 1.21 -9.77 -35.70
N SER A 749 0.61 -10.22 -34.60
CA SER A 749 1.28 -11.09 -33.63
C SER A 749 1.69 -12.42 -34.26
N ILE A 750 0.82 -13.01 -35.08
CA ILE A 750 1.11 -14.24 -35.83
C ILE A 750 2.21 -14.00 -36.87
N LEU A 751 2.13 -12.91 -37.64
CA LEU A 751 3.07 -12.61 -38.73
C LEU A 751 4.47 -12.22 -38.24
N HIS A 752 4.56 -11.51 -37.10
CA HIS A 752 5.81 -10.93 -36.59
C HIS A 752 6.31 -11.59 -35.30
N GLY A 753 5.66 -12.67 -34.85
CA GLY A 753 6.04 -13.40 -33.64
C GLY A 753 5.97 -12.54 -32.35
N LEU A 754 5.05 -11.56 -32.30
CA LEU A 754 4.90 -10.68 -31.14
C LEU A 754 4.28 -11.44 -29.97
N ASN A 755 5.12 -11.95 -29.07
CA ASN A 755 4.72 -12.66 -27.84
C ASN A 755 4.41 -11.70 -26.68
N ALA A 756 3.62 -10.65 -26.93
CA ALA A 756 3.18 -9.68 -25.92
C ALA A 756 1.64 -9.73 -25.79
N PRO A 757 1.11 -10.39 -24.75
CA PRO A 757 -0.34 -10.57 -24.56
C PRO A 757 -1.14 -9.26 -24.53
N GLU A 758 -0.52 -8.16 -24.12
CA GLU A 758 -1.14 -6.83 -24.08
C GLU A 758 -1.34 -6.19 -25.45
N PHE A 759 -0.67 -6.69 -26.50
CA PHE A 759 -0.72 -6.06 -27.82
C PHE A 759 -2.13 -6.12 -28.43
N PHE A 760 -2.89 -7.15 -28.08
CA PHE A 760 -4.29 -7.36 -28.49
C PHE A 760 -5.29 -7.08 -27.36
N ASP A 761 -4.88 -6.37 -26.29
CA ASP A 761 -5.80 -6.01 -25.20
C ASP A 761 -6.82 -4.97 -25.69
N LYS A 762 -8.06 -5.44 -25.85
CA LYS A 762 -9.22 -4.66 -26.24
C LYS A 762 -9.40 -3.39 -25.40
N THR A 763 -9.12 -3.46 -24.10
CA THR A 763 -9.30 -2.32 -23.20
C THR A 763 -8.32 -1.19 -23.46
N LEU A 764 -7.10 -1.49 -23.93
CA LEU A 764 -6.12 -0.45 -24.22
C LEU A 764 -6.50 0.34 -25.49
N PHE A 765 -7.03 -0.32 -26.52
CA PHE A 765 -7.59 0.37 -27.69
C PHE A 765 -8.77 1.26 -27.32
N ARG A 766 -9.69 0.75 -26.49
CA ARG A 766 -10.83 1.53 -26.00
C ARG A 766 -10.39 2.83 -25.31
N HIS A 767 -9.43 2.74 -24.39
CA HIS A 767 -8.95 3.91 -23.67
C HIS A 767 -8.24 4.91 -24.59
N PHE A 768 -7.47 4.42 -25.57
CA PHE A 768 -6.85 5.29 -26.57
C PHE A 768 -7.89 6.07 -27.38
N ILE A 769 -8.94 5.38 -27.87
CA ILE A 769 -10.05 6.02 -28.61
C ILE A 769 -10.79 7.03 -27.73
N GLN A 770 -11.05 6.70 -26.45
CA GLN A 770 -11.66 7.62 -25.50
C GLN A 770 -10.79 8.85 -25.24
N THR A 771 -9.47 8.67 -25.13
CA THR A 771 -8.52 9.77 -24.94
C THR A 771 -8.50 10.68 -26.18
N LEU A 772 -8.53 10.11 -27.38
CA LEU A 772 -8.65 10.87 -28.61
C LEU A 772 -9.92 11.73 -28.68
N LEU A 773 -11.06 11.20 -28.21
CA LEU A 773 -12.32 11.95 -28.06
C LEU A 773 -12.19 13.07 -27.02
N GLN A 774 -11.61 12.79 -25.85
CA GLN A 774 -11.42 13.78 -24.78
C GLN A 774 -10.49 14.93 -25.19
N GLN A 775 -9.46 14.63 -25.99
CA GLN A 775 -8.53 15.63 -26.54
C GLN A 775 -9.11 16.38 -27.76
N GLY A 776 -10.35 16.08 -28.18
CA GLY A 776 -10.99 16.71 -29.33
C GLY A 776 -10.38 16.35 -30.69
N VAL A 777 -9.52 15.32 -30.74
CA VAL A 777 -8.95 14.82 -32.00
C VAL A 777 -9.96 14.03 -32.79
N LEU A 778 -10.83 13.31 -32.08
CA LEU A 778 -12.02 12.67 -32.63
C LEU A 778 -13.28 13.38 -32.14
N HIS A 779 -14.33 13.31 -32.94
CA HIS A 779 -15.68 13.70 -32.56
C HIS A 779 -16.66 12.61 -32.98
N ALA A 780 -17.77 12.48 -32.24
CA ALA A 780 -18.86 11.58 -32.61
C ALA A 780 -19.96 12.36 -33.33
N ASP A 781 -20.44 11.84 -34.46
CA ASP A 781 -21.62 12.37 -35.14
C ASP A 781 -22.93 12.02 -34.40
N ALA A 782 -24.07 12.42 -34.95
CA ALA A 782 -25.39 12.14 -34.38
C ALA A 782 -25.70 10.63 -34.30
N GLN A 783 -25.04 9.81 -35.11
CA GLN A 783 -25.19 8.36 -35.15
C GLN A 783 -24.11 7.63 -34.30
N GLY A 784 -23.24 8.37 -33.61
CA GLY A 784 -22.16 7.82 -32.80
C GLY A 784 -20.97 7.29 -33.60
N LYS A 785 -20.85 7.66 -34.88
CA LYS A 785 -19.69 7.35 -35.72
C LYS A 785 -18.60 8.40 -35.54
N LEU A 786 -17.36 7.96 -35.70
CA LEU A 786 -16.16 8.73 -35.44
C LEU A 786 -15.76 9.56 -36.66
N GLY A 787 -15.77 10.88 -36.47
CA GLY A 787 -15.07 11.84 -37.30
C GLY A 787 -13.73 12.21 -36.67
N TYR A 788 -12.81 12.70 -37.49
CA TYR A 788 -11.46 13.10 -37.08
C TYR A 788 -11.07 14.46 -37.66
N HIS A 789 -10.13 15.14 -37.02
CA HIS A 789 -9.56 16.38 -37.56
C HIS A 789 -8.72 16.11 -38.82
N ASP A 790 -8.82 16.97 -39.84
CA ASP A 790 -8.08 16.86 -41.12
C ASP A 790 -6.55 16.70 -40.98
N LYS A 791 -5.95 17.27 -39.93
CA LYS A 791 -4.50 17.19 -39.67
C LYS A 791 -4.07 15.86 -39.04
N LEU A 792 -5.01 15.02 -38.60
CA LEU A 792 -4.69 13.74 -37.96
C LEU A 792 -3.87 12.85 -38.90
N GLY A 793 -4.25 12.78 -40.18
CA GLY A 793 -3.55 11.95 -41.16
C GLY A 793 -2.09 12.36 -41.36
N GLU A 794 -1.84 13.65 -41.58
CA GLU A 794 -0.50 14.19 -41.76
C GLU A 794 0.36 14.00 -40.51
N LEU A 795 -0.20 14.30 -39.33
CA LEU A 795 0.51 14.18 -38.05
C LEU A 795 0.82 12.71 -37.71
N ALA A 796 -0.17 11.82 -37.85
CA ALA A 796 0.00 10.39 -37.58
C ALA A 796 1.06 9.78 -38.51
N GLU A 797 1.03 10.11 -39.80
CA GLU A 797 2.04 9.61 -40.74
C GLU A 797 3.41 10.24 -40.52
N GLY A 798 3.47 11.53 -40.18
CA GLY A 798 4.69 12.25 -39.84
C GLY A 798 5.39 11.64 -38.62
N VAL A 799 4.64 11.33 -37.57
CA VAL A 799 5.15 10.61 -36.39
C VAL A 799 5.56 9.19 -36.76
N ALA A 800 4.68 8.43 -37.42
CA ALA A 800 4.91 7.02 -37.70
C ALA A 800 6.18 6.79 -38.53
N LYS A 801 6.43 7.63 -39.53
CA LYS A 801 7.67 7.58 -40.33
C LYS A 801 8.94 7.70 -39.49
N ARG A 802 8.87 8.38 -38.34
CA ARG A 802 10.00 8.64 -37.45
C ARG A 802 10.18 7.55 -36.39
N VAL A 803 9.08 7.02 -35.87
CA VAL A 803 9.10 6.12 -34.70
C VAL A 803 8.86 4.64 -35.03
N LEU A 804 8.37 4.30 -36.24
CA LEU A 804 8.09 2.93 -36.68
C LEU A 804 8.91 2.53 -37.93
N SER A 805 9.23 1.25 -38.05
CA SER A 805 9.91 0.70 -39.23
C SER A 805 9.01 0.74 -40.47
N ALA A 806 9.62 0.84 -41.66
CA ALA A 806 8.88 0.85 -42.93
C ALA A 806 8.08 -0.45 -43.16
N GLU A 807 8.68 -1.60 -42.85
CA GLU A 807 8.04 -2.92 -42.95
C GLU A 807 6.76 -3.02 -42.10
N LEU A 808 6.82 -2.48 -40.87
CA LEU A 808 5.69 -2.55 -39.96
C LEU A 808 4.58 -1.58 -40.37
N ARG A 809 4.94 -0.36 -40.82
CA ARG A 809 3.96 0.56 -41.41
C ARG A 809 3.29 -0.03 -42.65
N LEU A 810 4.06 -0.69 -43.51
CA LEU A 810 3.54 -1.36 -44.69
C LEU A 810 2.61 -2.52 -44.32
N SER A 811 3.03 -3.37 -43.37
CA SER A 811 2.22 -4.47 -42.85
C SER A 811 0.88 -3.98 -42.29
N ILE A 812 0.92 -2.88 -41.53
CA ILE A 812 -0.28 -2.24 -40.97
C ILE A 812 -1.21 -1.74 -42.09
N ARG A 813 -0.65 -1.07 -43.10
CA ARG A 813 -1.41 -0.55 -44.23
C ARG A 813 -1.98 -1.65 -45.12
N GLN A 814 -1.21 -2.68 -45.46
CA GLN A 814 -1.66 -3.79 -46.30
C GLN A 814 -2.85 -4.51 -45.67
N VAL A 815 -2.78 -4.77 -44.36
CA VAL A 815 -3.90 -5.40 -43.65
C VAL A 815 -5.12 -4.47 -43.59
N ALA A 816 -4.90 -3.16 -43.45
CA ALA A 816 -5.99 -2.19 -43.45
C ALA A 816 -6.65 -2.01 -44.84
N LEU A 817 -5.89 -2.15 -45.93
CA LEU A 817 -6.34 -1.99 -47.32
C LEU A 817 -7.07 -3.22 -47.89
N HIS A 818 -6.68 -4.44 -47.50
CA HIS A 818 -7.35 -5.68 -47.92
C HIS A 818 -8.81 -5.85 -47.43
N ARG A 819 -9.40 -4.80 -46.85
CA ARG A 819 -10.81 -4.74 -46.47
C ARG A 819 -11.72 -4.30 -47.62
N ASP A 820 -11.23 -3.48 -48.55
CA ASP A 820 -12.07 -2.98 -49.65
C ASP A 820 -12.48 -4.10 -50.62
N ASP A 821 -11.63 -5.12 -50.81
CA ASP A 821 -11.93 -6.24 -51.73
C ASP A 821 -12.93 -7.27 -51.17
N GLY A 822 -13.23 -7.24 -49.86
CA GLY A 822 -14.05 -8.25 -49.18
C GLY A 822 -15.53 -7.92 -49.03
N LEU A 823 -15.94 -6.67 -49.29
CA LEU A 823 -17.33 -6.22 -49.11
C LEU A 823 -18.15 -6.23 -50.42
N GLU A 824 -17.51 -6.40 -51.59
CA GLU A 824 -18.23 -6.50 -52.87
C GLU A 824 -18.70 -7.93 -53.21
N THR A 825 -18.36 -8.94 -52.42
CA THR A 825 -18.67 -10.36 -52.73
C THR A 825 -19.74 -11.01 -51.85
N SER A 826 -20.49 -10.25 -51.04
CA SER A 826 -21.59 -10.80 -50.23
C SER A 826 -22.98 -10.24 -50.58
N THR A 827 -23.20 -9.83 -51.82
CA THR A 827 -24.55 -9.64 -52.38
C THR A 827 -24.69 -10.42 -53.68
N LEU A 828 -24.87 -11.74 -53.55
CA LEU A 828 -25.63 -12.59 -54.47
C LEU A 828 -26.19 -13.77 -53.68
#